data_AF-A0A150SKD5-F1
#
_entry.id   AF-A0A150SKD5-F1
#
_cell.length_a   1.000
_cell.length_b   1.000
_cell.length_c   1.000
_cell.angle_alpha   90.00
_cell.angle_beta   90.00
_cell.angle_gamma   90.00
#
_symmetry.space_group_name_H-M   'P 1'
#
loop_
_entity.id
_entity.type
_entity.pdbx_description
1 polymer ?
#
loop_
_entity_poly.entity_id
_entity_poly.type
_entity_poly.pdbx_seq_one_letter_code
_entity_poly.pdbx_strand_id
1 'polypeptide(L)'
;GRDLLPADTRQRLHGVPQAASAILARLPERQRAALDAYAEGVNAYLQSAETLPVEFRQLGYRPEPWRPEDSVLVVLGMFNALSVTEDLERTRTVLTRSLPKGVTSFLLEGTDPYTRALLGAQAPATPPLPAEELRALVAQSRRAQAWRGGVLSAASGAAPVGSNGWAVAGQRTKDGRALLANDMHLELGVPNIWYRAELRYGDTEVAGVVLPGVPMLIVGTNRHVAWGMTSLDGDVMDLVQIEVHPERPDEYRTPSGWKRFDVAEETIEVRGEPDVTVTAQRTIWGPVAPRPLLGAKVAVRWTALDPEGVDLGLLEMDRARSVEEAASVMNAAGGPGCNALLADRRGRVAWTVTGRVPRRRGFDGSVSVSWADGRAGWDGYLPPAALPRIVDPPAGFVVNANHRMPLGEGAPALGRDYANGYRAYRITERLREPRKVAEADLLSLQLDTQAEFYGFYRDLALRALTEEAVSRRPALAEARRAVKAWDGRADVSSVGLPLLDRLRHVLADEVFAAWLGASRAAEPTLELELTDIDTPLQRALEARSAELVPAPEGGWDAFVLAALEKATKAIQQEHGGRPVDQIAWGAVSRVQIAHPLAVTPELAARLNMPDEPLPGCDVCVRLASDSLAASERLVVSPGHEAEGILHMPAGQSGDPLSPHYRDQQRAWVDGRPLPLLAGPAAHTLTLVPERR
;
A
#
# COMPACT_ATOMS: atom_id res chain seq x y z
N GLY A 1 2.56 2.50 -26.25
CA GLY A 1 3.80 1.96 -26.85
C GLY A 1 4.01 0.55 -26.32
N ARG A 2 4.92 -0.24 -26.90
CA ARG A 2 5.07 -1.66 -26.55
C ARG A 2 5.26 -1.92 -25.05
N ASP A 3 5.99 -1.07 -24.35
CA ASP A 3 6.27 -1.23 -22.92
C ASP A 3 5.01 -1.14 -22.03
N LEU A 4 3.95 -0.47 -22.51
CA LEU A 4 2.67 -0.33 -21.80
C LEU A 4 1.61 -1.36 -22.24
N LEU A 5 1.88 -2.13 -23.29
CA LEU A 5 0.94 -3.13 -23.80
C LEU A 5 0.49 -4.15 -22.74
N PRO A 6 1.36 -4.66 -21.83
CA PRO A 6 0.91 -5.58 -20.78
C PRO A 6 -0.09 -4.93 -19.80
N ALA A 7 0.11 -3.65 -19.47
CA ALA A 7 -0.81 -2.91 -18.61
C ALA A 7 -2.15 -2.68 -19.30
N ASP A 8 -2.13 -2.19 -20.55
CA ASP A 8 -3.35 -1.99 -21.34
C ASP A 8 -4.12 -3.30 -21.53
N THR A 9 -3.42 -4.40 -21.85
CA THR A 9 -4.03 -5.72 -21.99
C THR A 9 -4.74 -6.13 -20.71
N ARG A 10 -4.10 -5.98 -19.54
CA ARG A 10 -4.71 -6.30 -18.25
C ARG A 10 -5.99 -5.50 -18.01
N GLN A 11 -5.95 -4.17 -18.21
CA GLN A 11 -7.11 -3.30 -18.00
C GLN A 11 -8.27 -3.62 -18.95
N ARG A 12 -7.98 -3.95 -20.22
CA ARG A 12 -8.98 -4.38 -21.21
C ARG A 12 -9.61 -5.72 -20.84
N LEU A 13 -8.81 -6.70 -20.45
CA LEU A 13 -9.31 -8.01 -20.02
C LEU A 13 -10.17 -7.93 -18.76
N HIS A 14 -9.85 -7.03 -17.82
CA HIS A 14 -10.69 -6.76 -16.65
C HIS A 14 -11.97 -5.98 -16.98
N GLY A 15 -12.04 -5.33 -18.15
CA GLY A 15 -13.19 -4.54 -18.57
C GLY A 15 -13.33 -3.21 -17.81
N VAL A 16 -12.20 -2.62 -17.39
CA VAL A 16 -12.18 -1.35 -16.65
C VAL A 16 -12.84 -0.19 -17.42
N PRO A 17 -12.68 -0.03 -18.76
CA PRO A 17 -13.41 0.99 -19.51
C PRO A 17 -14.94 0.82 -19.45
N GLN A 18 -15.43 -0.43 -19.49
CA GLN A 18 -16.86 -0.72 -19.37
C GLN A 18 -17.37 -0.42 -17.96
N ALA A 19 -16.58 -0.74 -16.93
CA ALA A 19 -16.91 -0.39 -15.55
C ALA A 19 -17.01 1.14 -15.37
N ALA A 20 -16.05 1.91 -15.88
CA ALA A 20 -16.06 3.37 -15.81
C ALA A 20 -17.33 3.98 -16.43
N SER A 21 -17.72 3.48 -17.61
CA SER A 21 -18.93 3.92 -18.31
C SER A 21 -20.20 3.62 -17.50
N ALA A 22 -20.27 2.42 -16.89
CA ALA A 22 -21.41 2.00 -16.09
C ALA A 22 -21.52 2.78 -14.76
N ILE A 23 -20.38 3.09 -14.13
CA ILE A 23 -20.30 3.94 -12.93
C ILE A 23 -20.82 5.34 -13.26
N LEU A 24 -20.29 5.98 -14.31
CA LEU A 24 -20.67 7.34 -14.71
C LEU A 24 -22.18 7.45 -14.98
N ALA A 25 -22.77 6.45 -15.65
CA ALA A 25 -24.20 6.42 -15.95
C ALA A 25 -25.09 6.34 -14.69
N ARG A 26 -24.56 5.88 -13.56
CA ARG A 26 -25.29 5.76 -12.28
C ARG A 26 -25.06 6.95 -11.34
N LEU A 27 -24.07 7.79 -11.59
CA LEU A 27 -23.74 8.88 -10.68
C LEU A 27 -24.92 9.84 -10.48
N PRO A 28 -25.16 10.32 -9.24
CA PRO A 28 -26.10 11.40 -8.99
C PRO A 28 -25.78 12.65 -9.81
N GLU A 29 -26.81 13.41 -10.20
CA GLU A 29 -26.69 14.61 -11.05
C GLU A 29 -25.62 15.59 -10.56
N ARG A 30 -25.57 15.88 -9.25
CA ARG A 30 -24.56 16.78 -8.66
C ARG A 30 -23.13 16.28 -8.85
N GLN A 31 -22.92 14.97 -8.73
CA GLN A 31 -21.59 14.37 -8.88
C GLN A 31 -21.16 14.34 -10.35
N ARG A 32 -22.09 14.02 -11.25
CA ARG A 32 -21.86 14.09 -12.69
C ARG A 32 -21.53 15.52 -13.14
N ALA A 33 -22.27 16.51 -12.66
CA ALA A 33 -22.02 17.92 -12.96
C ALA A 33 -20.63 18.39 -12.48
N ALA A 34 -20.10 17.86 -11.37
CA ALA A 34 -18.75 18.16 -10.93
C ALA A 34 -17.68 17.60 -11.89
N LEU A 35 -17.89 16.38 -12.41
CA LEU A 35 -17.01 15.79 -13.42
C LEU A 35 -17.08 16.53 -14.76
N ASP A 36 -18.29 16.90 -15.20
CA ASP A 36 -18.51 17.70 -16.42
C ASP A 36 -17.74 19.03 -16.32
N ALA A 37 -17.88 19.75 -15.20
CA ALA A 37 -17.17 21.01 -14.96
C ALA A 37 -15.64 20.84 -14.91
N TYR A 38 -15.15 19.74 -14.34
CA TYR A 38 -13.72 19.43 -14.34
C TYR A 38 -13.19 19.20 -15.77
N ALA A 39 -13.89 18.37 -16.54
CA ALA A 39 -13.56 18.08 -17.93
C ALA A 39 -13.56 19.35 -18.79
N GLU A 40 -14.54 20.24 -18.60
CA GLU A 40 -14.60 21.54 -19.26
C GLU A 40 -13.38 22.41 -18.95
N GLY A 41 -12.94 22.47 -17.69
CA GLY A 41 -11.75 23.21 -17.28
C GLY A 41 -10.47 22.68 -17.94
N VAL A 42 -10.28 21.36 -17.94
CA VAL A 42 -9.15 20.71 -18.64
C VAL A 42 -9.18 21.01 -20.13
N ASN A 43 -10.35 20.88 -20.77
CA ASN A 43 -10.53 21.10 -22.19
C ASN A 43 -10.35 22.57 -22.59
N ALA A 44 -10.79 23.52 -21.76
CA ALA A 44 -10.54 24.94 -21.97
C ALA A 44 -9.03 25.24 -21.96
N TYR A 45 -8.28 24.65 -21.02
CA TYR A 45 -6.82 24.74 -21.04
C TYR A 45 -6.23 24.13 -22.32
N LEU A 46 -6.61 22.90 -22.69
CA LEU A 46 -6.13 22.22 -23.90
C LEU A 46 -6.41 22.98 -25.20
N GLN A 47 -7.51 23.71 -25.28
CA GLN A 47 -7.86 24.55 -26.43
C GLN A 47 -7.03 25.85 -26.46
N SER A 48 -6.78 26.45 -25.30
CA SER A 48 -6.02 27.69 -25.17
C SER A 48 -4.50 27.50 -25.23
N ALA A 49 -4.00 26.28 -24.97
CA ALA A 49 -2.58 26.00 -24.90
C ALA A 49 -1.88 26.11 -26.27
N GLU A 50 -1.04 27.14 -26.43
CA GLU A 50 -0.16 27.30 -27.60
C GLU A 50 0.95 26.23 -27.62
N THR A 51 1.49 25.92 -26.45
CA THR A 51 2.51 24.88 -26.26
C THR A 51 2.06 23.92 -25.17
N LEU A 52 1.97 22.64 -25.51
CA LEU A 52 1.68 21.59 -24.53
C LEU A 52 2.91 21.28 -23.66
N PRO A 53 2.68 20.72 -22.45
CA PRO A 53 3.74 20.15 -21.62
C PRO A 53 4.73 19.28 -22.41
N VAL A 54 5.98 19.24 -21.96
CA VAL A 54 7.11 18.64 -22.69
C VAL A 54 6.86 17.17 -23.04
N GLU A 55 6.09 16.47 -22.22
CA GLU A 55 5.73 15.06 -22.36
C GLU A 55 4.97 14.80 -23.66
N PHE A 56 3.96 15.62 -23.95
CA PHE A 56 3.16 15.51 -25.18
C PHE A 56 3.99 15.79 -26.43
N ARG A 57 4.92 16.76 -26.35
CA ARG A 57 5.83 17.08 -27.45
C ARG A 57 6.84 15.96 -27.69
N GLN A 58 7.41 15.39 -26.63
CA GLN A 58 8.36 14.30 -26.71
C GLN A 58 7.71 13.01 -27.23
N LEU A 59 6.47 12.73 -26.81
CA LEU A 59 5.69 11.59 -27.29
C LEU A 59 5.03 11.84 -28.65
N GLY A 60 5.09 13.07 -29.18
CA GLY A 60 4.58 13.43 -30.50
C GLY A 60 3.09 13.19 -30.65
N TYR A 61 2.27 13.58 -29.67
CA TYR A 61 0.80 13.55 -29.80
C TYR A 61 0.15 14.75 -29.11
N ARG A 62 -1.09 15.04 -29.51
CA ARG A 62 -2.01 15.94 -28.80
C ARG A 62 -3.04 15.06 -28.09
N PRO A 63 -3.28 15.25 -26.77
CA PRO A 63 -4.27 14.46 -26.06
C PRO A 63 -5.67 14.74 -26.62
N GLU A 64 -6.53 13.73 -26.58
CA GLU A 64 -7.95 13.89 -26.86
C GLU A 64 -8.61 14.79 -25.80
N PRO A 65 -9.79 15.38 -26.08
CA PRO A 65 -10.55 16.09 -25.06
C PRO A 65 -10.82 15.18 -23.85
N TRP A 66 -10.54 15.68 -22.66
CA TRP A 66 -10.83 14.99 -21.40
C TRP A 66 -12.34 14.80 -21.26
N ARG A 67 -12.75 13.60 -20.87
CA ARG A 67 -14.15 13.24 -20.63
C ARG A 67 -14.38 12.94 -19.15
N PRO A 68 -15.61 13.10 -18.63
CA PRO A 68 -15.96 12.68 -17.28
C PRO A 68 -15.56 11.23 -16.95
N GLU A 69 -15.63 10.33 -17.94
CA GLU A 69 -15.20 8.93 -17.83
C GLU A 69 -13.72 8.81 -17.46
N ASP A 70 -12.86 9.70 -17.97
CA ASP A 70 -11.41 9.63 -17.73
C ASP A 70 -11.09 9.92 -16.25
N SER A 71 -11.88 10.77 -15.59
CA SER A 71 -11.82 10.97 -14.14
C SER A 71 -12.20 9.72 -13.34
N VAL A 72 -13.20 8.96 -13.81
CA VAL A 72 -13.57 7.69 -13.19
C VAL A 72 -12.45 6.65 -13.38
N LEU A 73 -11.82 6.63 -14.55
CA LEU A 73 -10.67 5.76 -14.82
C LEU A 73 -9.49 6.06 -13.90
N VAL A 74 -9.24 7.33 -13.56
CA VAL A 74 -8.23 7.71 -12.55
C VAL A 74 -8.56 7.08 -11.19
N VAL A 75 -9.81 7.15 -10.73
CA VAL A 75 -10.24 6.51 -9.47
C VAL A 75 -10.11 4.99 -9.53
N LEU A 76 -10.48 4.37 -10.64
CA LEU A 76 -10.31 2.92 -10.84
C LEU A 76 -8.82 2.52 -10.84
N GLY A 77 -7.95 3.37 -11.37
CA GLY A 77 -6.49 3.21 -11.28
C GLY A 77 -6.01 3.08 -9.84
N MET A 78 -6.57 3.90 -8.92
CA MET A 78 -6.20 3.89 -7.49
C MET A 78 -6.55 2.58 -6.77
N PHE A 79 -7.52 1.80 -7.25
CA PHE A 79 -7.77 0.48 -6.67
C PHE A 79 -6.55 -0.46 -6.81
N ASN A 80 -5.76 -0.33 -7.87
CA ASN A 80 -4.55 -1.16 -8.02
C ASN A 80 -3.49 -0.83 -6.96
N ALA A 81 -3.47 0.40 -6.44
CA ALA A 81 -2.52 0.85 -5.43
C ALA A 81 -3.03 0.69 -3.98
N LEU A 82 -4.35 0.61 -3.79
CA LEU A 82 -5.01 0.72 -2.48
C LEU A 82 -5.94 -0.46 -2.13
N SER A 83 -5.89 -1.57 -2.88
CA SER A 83 -6.75 -2.73 -2.62
C SER A 83 -5.95 -4.03 -2.69
N VAL A 84 -6.51 -5.07 -2.06
CA VAL A 84 -6.01 -6.44 -2.15
C VAL A 84 -5.93 -6.88 -3.61
N THR A 85 -4.83 -7.54 -3.96
CA THR A 85 -4.51 -8.02 -5.30
C THR A 85 -5.04 -9.45 -5.52
N GLU A 86 -5.10 -9.88 -6.77
CA GLU A 86 -5.31 -11.30 -7.10
C GLU A 86 -4.28 -12.22 -6.46
N ASP A 87 -3.04 -11.76 -6.30
CA ASP A 87 -1.92 -12.59 -5.88
C ASP A 87 -1.97 -12.96 -4.38
N LEU A 88 -2.58 -12.13 -3.53
CA LEU A 88 -2.88 -12.50 -2.14
C LEU A 88 -3.84 -13.69 -2.07
N GLU A 89 -4.98 -13.65 -2.75
CA GLU A 89 -5.94 -14.76 -2.69
C GLU A 89 -5.41 -16.02 -3.41
N ARG A 90 -4.66 -15.86 -4.51
CA ARG A 90 -3.94 -16.96 -5.16
C ARG A 90 -2.98 -17.61 -4.18
N THR A 91 -2.16 -16.81 -3.49
CA THR A 91 -1.23 -17.28 -2.46
C THR A 91 -1.97 -18.07 -1.40
N ARG A 92 -3.01 -17.50 -0.77
CA ARG A 92 -3.79 -18.19 0.27
C ARG A 92 -4.42 -19.49 -0.22
N THR A 93 -4.96 -19.49 -1.45
CA THR A 93 -5.58 -20.68 -2.07
C THR A 93 -4.54 -21.78 -2.30
N VAL A 94 -3.39 -21.44 -2.88
CA VAL A 94 -2.31 -22.40 -3.13
C VAL A 94 -1.80 -22.96 -1.81
N LEU A 95 -1.45 -22.11 -0.84
CA LEU A 95 -0.95 -22.54 0.47
C LEU A 95 -1.95 -23.46 1.18
N THR A 96 -3.23 -23.11 1.20
CA THR A 96 -4.29 -23.93 1.82
C THR A 96 -4.45 -25.29 1.12
N ARG A 97 -4.19 -25.36 -0.18
CA ARG A 97 -4.31 -26.60 -0.96
C ARG A 97 -3.07 -27.49 -0.86
N SER A 98 -1.88 -26.90 -0.79
CA SER A 98 -0.60 -27.62 -0.90
C SER A 98 0.05 -27.92 0.46
N LEU A 99 -0.28 -27.18 1.52
CA LEU A 99 0.37 -27.30 2.82
C LEU A 99 -0.54 -27.93 3.89
N PRO A 100 0.04 -28.53 4.94
CA PRO A 100 -0.70 -28.92 6.13
C PRO A 100 -1.48 -27.76 6.75
N LYS A 101 -2.60 -28.07 7.41
CA LYS A 101 -3.48 -27.05 8.03
C LYS A 101 -2.77 -26.26 9.12
N GLY A 102 -1.93 -26.90 9.94
CA GLY A 102 -1.16 -26.23 10.99
C GLY A 102 -0.19 -25.21 10.39
N VAL A 103 0.59 -25.61 9.38
CA VAL A 103 1.49 -24.72 8.62
C VAL A 103 0.72 -23.57 7.98
N THR A 104 -0.38 -23.84 7.28
CA THR A 104 -1.19 -22.78 6.64
C THR A 104 -1.70 -21.76 7.66
N SER A 105 -2.25 -22.23 8.79
CA SER A 105 -2.73 -21.35 9.86
C SER A 105 -1.61 -20.54 10.53
N PHE A 106 -0.40 -21.08 10.58
CA PHE A 106 0.77 -20.42 11.14
C PHE A 106 1.33 -19.35 10.18
N LEU A 107 1.39 -19.65 8.88
CA LEU A 107 1.88 -18.72 7.86
C LEU A 107 0.92 -17.56 7.59
N LEU A 108 -0.39 -17.83 7.64
CA LEU A 108 -1.44 -16.85 7.39
C LEU A 108 -1.98 -16.22 8.67
N GLU A 109 -1.20 -16.24 9.76
CA GLU A 109 -1.52 -15.56 11.03
C GLU A 109 -1.62 -14.04 10.77
N GLY A 110 -2.84 -13.51 10.68
CA GLY A 110 -3.07 -12.08 10.45
C GLY A 110 -2.94 -11.19 11.69
N THR A 111 -2.09 -11.55 12.66
CA THR A 111 -1.91 -10.74 13.89
C THR A 111 -0.50 -10.89 14.47
N ASP A 112 0.36 -9.95 14.14
CA ASP A 112 1.72 -9.83 14.64
C ASP A 112 1.78 -9.42 16.13
N PRO A 113 2.95 -9.55 16.82
CA PRO A 113 3.10 -9.17 18.22
C PRO A 113 2.76 -7.71 18.56
N TYR A 114 3.03 -6.77 17.65
CA TYR A 114 2.74 -5.35 17.86
C TYR A 114 1.24 -5.07 17.71
N THR A 115 0.60 -5.62 16.67
CA THR A 115 -0.86 -5.55 16.54
C THR A 115 -1.55 -6.20 17.74
N ARG A 116 -1.05 -7.34 18.23
CA ARG A 116 -1.54 -7.99 19.46
C ARG A 116 -1.45 -7.06 20.68
N ALA A 117 -0.35 -6.34 20.84
CA ALA A 117 -0.19 -5.37 21.93
C ALA A 117 -1.19 -4.20 21.82
N LEU A 118 -1.54 -3.78 20.61
CA LEU A 118 -2.54 -2.74 20.35
C LEU A 118 -3.98 -3.22 20.62
N LEU A 119 -4.31 -4.46 20.22
CA LEU A 119 -5.62 -5.07 20.43
C LEU A 119 -5.86 -5.47 21.90
N GLY A 120 -4.80 -5.76 22.66
CA GLY A 120 -4.89 -6.18 24.05
C GLY A 120 -5.74 -7.44 24.21
N ALA A 121 -6.76 -7.38 25.08
CA ALA A 121 -7.65 -8.50 25.35
C ALA A 121 -8.52 -8.92 24.14
N GLN A 122 -8.60 -8.10 23.09
CA GLN A 122 -9.34 -8.42 21.86
C GLN A 122 -8.52 -9.21 20.84
N ALA A 123 -7.23 -9.43 21.10
CA ALA A 123 -6.36 -10.12 20.15
C ALA A 123 -6.77 -11.58 19.98
N PRO A 124 -6.80 -12.12 18.74
CA PRO A 124 -7.03 -13.55 18.53
C PRO A 124 -5.88 -14.38 19.12
N ALA A 125 -6.20 -15.64 19.44
CA ALA A 125 -5.22 -16.60 19.92
C ALA A 125 -4.12 -16.83 18.87
N THR A 126 -2.86 -16.85 19.33
CA THR A 126 -1.70 -17.17 18.50
C THR A 126 -1.75 -18.66 18.09
N PRO A 127 -1.76 -18.99 16.79
CA PRO A 127 -1.58 -20.37 16.34
C PRO A 127 -0.25 -20.94 16.85
N PRO A 128 -0.16 -22.19 17.34
CA PRO A 128 1.11 -22.76 17.79
C PRO A 128 2.08 -22.94 16.61
N LEU A 129 3.39 -22.98 16.88
CA LEU A 129 4.40 -23.33 15.87
C LEU A 129 4.20 -24.81 15.46
N PRO A 130 3.87 -25.12 14.19
CA PRO A 130 3.59 -26.49 13.74
C PRO A 130 4.91 -27.22 13.42
N ALA A 131 5.75 -27.39 14.45
CA ALA A 131 7.14 -27.82 14.29
C ALA A 131 7.28 -29.18 13.58
N GLU A 132 6.39 -30.13 13.84
CA GLU A 132 6.44 -31.45 13.19
C GLU A 132 6.11 -31.38 11.69
N GLU A 133 5.07 -30.64 11.32
CA GLU A 133 4.68 -30.45 9.93
C GLU A 133 5.76 -29.69 9.15
N LEU A 134 6.33 -28.64 9.74
CA LEU A 134 7.45 -27.88 9.15
C LEU A 134 8.69 -28.76 8.96
N ARG A 135 9.05 -29.61 9.95
CA ARG A 135 10.16 -30.57 9.82
C ARG A 135 9.95 -31.55 8.67
N ALA A 136 8.71 -32.03 8.48
CA ALA A 136 8.38 -32.90 7.37
C ALA A 136 8.54 -32.19 6.02
N LEU A 137 8.11 -30.93 5.90
CA LEU A 137 8.29 -30.11 4.68
C LEU A 137 9.76 -29.87 4.37
N VAL A 138 10.56 -29.48 5.37
CA VAL A 138 12.02 -29.32 5.23
C VAL A 138 12.65 -30.61 4.74
N ALA A 139 12.32 -31.75 5.35
CA ALA A 139 12.85 -33.06 4.93
C ALA A 139 12.45 -33.43 3.49
N GLN A 140 11.22 -33.11 3.09
CA GLN A 140 10.74 -33.32 1.72
C GLN A 140 11.51 -32.47 0.72
N SER A 141 11.63 -31.16 0.98
CA SER A 141 12.40 -30.24 0.14
C SER A 141 13.85 -30.73 -0.02
N ARG A 142 14.45 -31.31 1.04
CA ARG A 142 15.84 -31.82 1.04
C ARG A 142 15.98 -32.95 0.04
N ARG A 143 15.04 -33.89 0.06
CA ARG A 143 14.99 -35.02 -0.88
C ARG A 143 14.77 -34.56 -2.32
N ALA A 144 13.92 -33.57 -2.54
CA ALA A 144 13.54 -33.11 -3.87
C ALA A 144 14.58 -32.16 -4.52
N GLN A 145 15.63 -31.75 -3.77
CA GLN A 145 16.56 -30.68 -4.18
C GLN A 145 15.87 -29.38 -4.59
N ALA A 146 14.64 -29.14 -4.11
CA ALA A 146 13.78 -28.02 -4.49
C ALA A 146 14.17 -26.66 -3.87
N TRP A 147 15.42 -26.51 -3.43
CA TRP A 147 15.98 -25.33 -2.74
C TRP A 147 16.46 -24.24 -3.69
N ARG A 148 16.25 -24.38 -4.99
CA ARG A 148 16.83 -23.48 -6.00
C ARG A 148 15.79 -22.48 -6.46
N GLY A 149 16.00 -21.22 -6.09
CA GLY A 149 15.22 -20.05 -6.50
C GLY A 149 14.81 -19.21 -5.30
N GLY A 150 15.23 -17.94 -5.25
CA GLY A 150 14.86 -17.01 -4.17
C GLY A 150 13.34 -17.00 -3.99
N VAL A 151 12.88 -17.01 -2.74
CA VAL A 151 11.45 -16.88 -2.42
C VAL A 151 10.99 -15.45 -2.60
N LEU A 152 11.90 -14.54 -2.31
CA LEU A 152 11.77 -13.10 -2.41
C LEU A 152 12.41 -12.55 -3.69
N SER A 153 12.71 -13.40 -4.69
CA SER A 153 13.31 -13.00 -5.98
C SER A 153 12.41 -11.98 -6.68
N ALA A 154 12.64 -10.69 -6.45
CA ALA A 154 12.03 -9.56 -7.15
C ALA A 154 10.48 -9.57 -7.23
N ALA A 155 9.82 -10.35 -6.37
CA ALA A 155 8.40 -10.70 -6.47
C ALA A 155 7.53 -10.16 -5.32
N SER A 156 8.02 -9.19 -4.54
CA SER A 156 7.16 -8.18 -3.94
C SER A 156 7.09 -6.99 -4.91
N GLY A 157 6.53 -7.21 -6.10
CA GLY A 157 6.09 -6.11 -6.96
C GLY A 157 4.95 -5.31 -6.32
N ALA A 158 4.35 -5.84 -5.24
CA ALA A 158 3.66 -5.04 -4.25
C ALA A 158 4.73 -4.26 -3.47
N ALA A 159 4.95 -3.00 -3.85
CA ALA A 159 5.60 -2.05 -2.97
C ALA A 159 4.94 -2.13 -1.57
N PRO A 160 5.69 -2.06 -0.45
CA PRO A 160 5.10 -2.06 0.88
C PRO A 160 3.95 -1.04 0.97
N VAL A 161 2.69 -1.46 0.92
CA VAL A 161 1.61 -0.49 1.01
C VAL A 161 1.59 0.01 2.45
N GLY A 162 1.77 1.31 2.62
CA GLY A 162 1.87 1.92 3.93
C GLY A 162 1.25 3.30 3.92
N SER A 163 0.69 3.72 5.03
CA SER A 163 0.36 5.12 5.31
C SER A 163 0.28 5.23 6.82
N ASN A 164 0.63 6.37 7.40
CA ASN A 164 0.32 6.64 8.79
C ASN A 164 -0.77 7.71 8.91
N GLY A 165 -1.58 7.58 9.96
CA GLY A 165 -2.47 8.63 10.38
C GLY A 165 -2.69 8.56 11.88
N TRP A 166 -2.82 9.71 12.52
CA TRP A 166 -3.37 9.79 13.87
C TRP A 166 -4.13 11.08 14.10
N ALA A 167 -5.19 10.99 14.91
CA ALA A 167 -5.95 12.13 15.38
C ALA A 167 -5.83 12.20 16.91
N VAL A 168 -5.47 13.37 17.44
CA VAL A 168 -5.23 13.63 18.86
C VAL A 168 -6.29 14.59 19.37
N ALA A 169 -7.06 14.16 20.38
CA ALA A 169 -8.15 14.94 20.95
C ALA A 169 -7.63 16.10 21.82
N GLY A 170 -8.48 17.11 22.01
CA GLY A 170 -8.14 18.36 22.71
C GLY A 170 -7.55 18.17 24.11
N GLN A 171 -7.97 17.14 24.86
CA GLN A 171 -7.40 16.88 26.19
C GLN A 171 -5.90 16.53 26.17
N ARG A 172 -5.36 16.12 25.01
CA ARG A 172 -3.95 15.73 24.80
C ARG A 172 -3.12 16.82 24.10
N THR A 173 -3.71 17.95 23.72
CA THR A 173 -3.01 19.03 23.00
C THR A 173 -2.75 20.23 23.90
N LYS A 174 -1.81 21.09 23.48
CA LYS A 174 -1.35 22.23 24.31
C LYS A 174 -2.46 23.23 24.61
N ASP A 175 -3.39 23.42 23.68
CA ASP A 175 -4.40 24.48 23.69
C ASP A 175 -5.85 23.97 23.63
N GLY A 176 -6.08 22.66 23.70
CA GLY A 176 -7.42 22.08 23.75
C GLY A 176 -8.04 21.79 22.38
N ARG A 177 -7.35 22.07 21.27
CA ARG A 177 -7.84 21.78 19.91
C ARG A 177 -7.50 20.34 19.51
N ALA A 178 -8.28 19.74 18.63
CA ALA A 178 -7.89 18.46 18.03
C ALA A 178 -6.83 18.70 16.96
N LEU A 179 -5.91 17.75 16.82
CA LEU A 179 -4.88 17.74 15.79
C LEU A 179 -5.00 16.46 14.97
N LEU A 180 -4.87 16.57 13.66
CA LEU A 180 -4.72 15.45 12.74
C LEU A 180 -3.31 15.48 12.16
N ALA A 181 -2.68 14.31 12.06
CA ALA A 181 -1.53 14.10 11.20
C ALA A 181 -1.77 12.91 10.27
N ASN A 182 -1.34 13.02 9.03
CA ASN A 182 -1.45 11.99 8.01
C ASN A 182 -0.25 12.05 7.08
N ASP A 183 0.30 10.89 6.72
CA ASP A 183 1.24 10.74 5.62
C ASP A 183 0.88 9.48 4.83
N MET A 184 0.47 9.65 3.58
CA MET A 184 0.18 8.52 2.70
C MET A 184 1.47 8.03 2.04
N HIS A 185 1.83 6.76 2.20
CA HIS A 185 2.99 6.18 1.50
C HIS A 185 2.56 5.56 0.17
N LEU A 186 3.01 6.15 -0.92
CA LEU A 186 2.72 5.72 -2.29
C LEU A 186 4.02 5.77 -3.09
N GLU A 187 4.00 5.15 -4.27
CA GLU A 187 5.12 5.27 -5.20
C GLU A 187 5.33 6.74 -5.56
N LEU A 188 6.58 7.18 -5.45
CA LEU A 188 7.00 8.54 -5.69
C LEU A 188 7.33 8.73 -7.16
N GLY A 189 6.66 9.70 -7.78
CA GLY A 189 6.93 10.14 -9.14
C GLY A 189 7.20 11.64 -9.19
N VAL A 190 7.74 12.07 -10.33
CA VAL A 190 7.64 13.46 -10.76
C VAL A 190 6.92 13.51 -12.11
N PRO A 191 5.81 14.27 -12.27
CA PRO A 191 5.14 15.09 -11.24
C PRO A 191 4.67 14.28 -10.02
N ASN A 192 4.55 14.97 -8.88
CA ASN A 192 3.98 14.38 -7.67
C ASN A 192 2.54 13.91 -7.96
N ILE A 193 2.14 12.78 -7.37
CA ILE A 193 0.77 12.25 -7.49
C ILE A 193 -0.29 13.22 -6.94
N TRP A 194 0.08 14.08 -5.98
CA TRP A 194 -0.80 15.04 -5.35
C TRP A 194 -0.65 16.44 -5.93
N TYR A 195 -1.79 17.11 -6.05
CA TYR A 195 -1.85 18.55 -6.26
C TYR A 195 -2.41 19.21 -5.01
N ARG A 196 -1.67 20.15 -4.44
CA ARG A 196 -2.11 20.94 -3.29
C ARG A 196 -3.15 21.98 -3.70
N ALA A 197 -4.31 21.99 -3.07
CA ALA A 197 -5.36 22.93 -3.40
C ALA A 197 -5.90 23.64 -2.15
N GLU A 198 -6.18 24.93 -2.32
CA GLU A 198 -7.04 25.70 -1.43
C GLU A 198 -8.20 26.21 -2.28
N LEU A 199 -9.42 25.75 -1.99
CA LEU A 199 -10.61 26.08 -2.75
C LEU A 199 -11.55 26.90 -1.88
N ARG A 200 -11.99 28.04 -2.42
CA ARG A 200 -12.93 28.96 -1.76
C ARG A 200 -14.09 29.23 -2.71
N TYR A 201 -15.29 28.79 -2.33
CA TYR A 201 -16.49 28.99 -3.13
C TYR A 201 -17.74 29.08 -2.25
N GLY A 202 -18.51 30.15 -2.40
CA GLY A 202 -19.59 30.47 -1.44
C GLY A 202 -19.07 30.56 -0.01
N ASP A 203 -19.68 29.80 0.91
CA ASP A 203 -19.25 29.68 2.31
C ASP A 203 -18.27 28.51 2.56
N THR A 204 -17.88 27.78 1.50
CA THR A 204 -16.94 26.66 1.60
C THR A 204 -15.51 27.16 1.47
N GLU A 205 -14.67 26.76 2.42
CA GLU A 205 -13.21 26.91 2.36
C GLU A 205 -12.59 25.56 2.72
N VAL A 206 -11.87 24.96 1.77
CA VAL A 206 -11.20 23.68 1.93
C VAL A 206 -9.73 23.78 1.52
N ALA A 207 -8.86 23.08 2.24
CA ALA A 207 -7.42 23.06 1.96
C ALA A 207 -6.83 21.67 2.19
N GLY A 208 -5.92 21.25 1.30
CA GLY A 208 -5.28 19.93 1.38
C GLY A 208 -4.71 19.47 0.05
N VAL A 209 -4.86 18.18 -0.23
CA VAL A 209 -4.40 17.55 -1.48
C VAL A 209 -5.56 16.97 -2.28
N VAL A 210 -5.49 17.15 -3.61
CA VAL A 210 -6.38 16.53 -4.60
C VAL A 210 -5.57 15.57 -5.46
N LEU A 211 -6.22 14.54 -5.98
CA LEU A 211 -5.67 13.69 -7.04
C LEU A 211 -5.97 14.37 -8.39
N PRO A 212 -4.97 14.79 -9.20
CA PRO A 212 -5.20 15.29 -10.54
C PRO A 212 -6.07 14.31 -11.35
N GLY A 213 -7.08 14.84 -12.04
CA GLY A 213 -8.10 14.06 -12.71
C GLY A 213 -9.40 13.90 -11.92
N VAL A 214 -9.43 14.22 -10.61
CA VAL A 214 -10.61 14.02 -9.75
C VAL A 214 -10.94 15.32 -8.98
N PRO A 215 -12.17 15.87 -9.08
CA PRO A 215 -12.51 17.19 -8.55
C PRO A 215 -12.88 17.19 -7.05
N MET A 216 -12.11 16.52 -6.19
CA MET A 216 -12.37 16.48 -4.75
C MET A 216 -11.09 16.39 -3.92
N LEU A 217 -11.10 16.97 -2.72
CA LEU A 217 -10.01 16.79 -1.76
C LEU A 217 -10.03 15.36 -1.21
N ILE A 218 -8.88 14.70 -1.29
CA ILE A 218 -8.70 13.34 -0.77
C ILE A 218 -8.37 13.40 0.72
N VAL A 219 -7.46 14.31 1.11
CA VAL A 219 -7.00 14.54 2.48
C VAL A 219 -6.89 16.05 2.70
N GLY A 220 -7.35 16.55 3.86
CA GLY A 220 -7.39 17.98 4.11
C GLY A 220 -8.30 18.41 5.25
N THR A 221 -8.83 19.61 5.13
CA THR A 221 -9.67 20.29 6.14
C THR A 221 -10.67 21.23 5.49
N ASN A 222 -11.78 21.50 6.18
CA ASN A 222 -12.82 22.43 5.77
C ASN A 222 -13.15 23.52 6.82
N ARG A 223 -12.19 23.88 7.68
CA ARG A 223 -12.36 24.74 8.89
C ARG A 223 -13.13 24.11 10.06
N HIS A 224 -13.90 23.07 9.83
CA HIS A 224 -14.73 22.44 10.86
C HIS A 224 -14.23 21.06 11.23
N VAL A 225 -13.79 20.29 10.24
CA VAL A 225 -13.26 18.94 10.34
C VAL A 225 -12.03 18.84 9.45
N ALA A 226 -11.04 18.09 9.92
CA ALA A 226 -9.91 17.62 9.14
C ALA A 226 -9.98 16.10 9.02
N TRP A 227 -9.59 15.59 7.86
CA TRP A 227 -9.58 14.17 7.57
C TRP A 227 -8.28 13.73 6.90
N GLY A 228 -7.82 12.55 7.29
CA GLY A 228 -6.66 11.86 6.74
C GLY A 228 -7.04 10.43 6.38
N MET A 229 -6.30 9.83 5.45
CA MET A 229 -6.59 8.49 4.96
C MET A 229 -5.36 7.58 5.00
N THR A 230 -5.60 6.29 5.24
CA THR A 230 -4.60 5.23 5.08
C THR A 230 -5.27 4.05 4.37
N SER A 231 -4.54 3.24 3.59
CA SER A 231 -5.10 2.02 2.99
C SER A 231 -5.77 1.13 4.06
N LEU A 232 -6.96 0.60 3.75
CA LEU A 232 -7.66 -0.35 4.62
C LEU A 232 -7.09 -1.77 4.51
N ASP A 233 -6.47 -2.10 3.38
CA ASP A 233 -6.16 -3.46 2.95
C ASP A 233 -7.43 -4.33 3.03
N GLY A 234 -8.52 -3.76 2.52
CA GLY A 234 -9.85 -4.33 2.60
C GLY A 234 -10.00 -5.56 1.71
N ASP A 235 -10.68 -6.59 2.22
CA ASP A 235 -11.03 -7.80 1.47
C ASP A 235 -12.24 -7.52 0.57
N VAL A 236 -11.95 -6.93 -0.60
CA VAL A 236 -12.92 -6.39 -1.56
C VAL A 236 -12.91 -7.10 -2.93
N MET A 237 -12.17 -8.22 -3.03
CA MET A 237 -12.04 -9.01 -4.25
C MET A 237 -12.13 -10.50 -3.91
N ASP A 238 -12.71 -11.31 -4.81
CA ASP A 238 -12.67 -12.77 -4.73
C ASP A 238 -12.38 -13.38 -6.12
N LEU A 239 -11.62 -14.47 -6.13
CA LEU A 239 -11.40 -15.31 -7.30
C LEU A 239 -12.41 -16.45 -7.29
N VAL A 240 -13.33 -16.44 -8.25
CA VAL A 240 -14.37 -17.47 -8.38
C VAL A 240 -13.86 -18.59 -9.28
N GLN A 241 -13.74 -19.80 -8.74
CA GLN A 241 -13.35 -20.97 -9.55
C GLN A 241 -14.44 -21.29 -10.59
N ILE A 242 -14.05 -21.37 -11.85
CA ILE A 242 -14.96 -21.64 -12.97
C ILE A 242 -14.98 -23.14 -13.28
N GLU A 243 -16.17 -23.76 -13.19
CA GLU A 243 -16.43 -25.12 -13.68
C GLU A 243 -16.79 -25.07 -15.18
N VAL A 244 -15.84 -25.43 -16.05
CA VAL A 244 -16.03 -25.47 -17.52
C VAL A 244 -16.71 -26.77 -17.93
N HIS A 245 -17.63 -26.74 -18.90
CA HIS A 245 -18.29 -27.94 -19.40
C HIS A 245 -17.27 -28.87 -20.10
N PRO A 246 -17.23 -30.18 -19.78
CA PRO A 246 -16.18 -31.09 -20.28
C PRO A 246 -16.20 -31.27 -21.81
N GLU A 247 -17.37 -31.22 -22.43
CA GLU A 247 -17.54 -31.40 -23.89
C GLU A 247 -17.80 -30.08 -24.66
N ARG A 248 -18.01 -28.95 -23.96
CA ARG A 248 -18.40 -27.65 -24.54
C ARG A 248 -17.60 -26.54 -23.85
N PRO A 249 -16.32 -26.35 -24.20
CA PRO A 249 -15.41 -25.48 -23.44
C PRO A 249 -15.77 -23.98 -23.50
N ASP A 250 -16.74 -23.60 -24.33
CA ASP A 250 -17.37 -22.28 -24.38
C ASP A 250 -18.50 -22.10 -23.35
N GLU A 251 -18.82 -23.13 -22.57
CA GLU A 251 -19.81 -23.10 -21.49
C GLU A 251 -19.18 -23.31 -20.10
N TYR A 252 -19.77 -22.67 -19.10
CA TYR A 252 -19.44 -22.83 -17.69
C TYR A 252 -20.70 -23.02 -16.85
N ARG A 253 -20.54 -23.66 -15.69
CA ARG A 253 -21.65 -23.99 -14.81
C ARG A 253 -22.05 -22.77 -13.97
N THR A 254 -23.35 -22.52 -13.89
CA THR A 254 -23.98 -21.52 -13.03
C THR A 254 -25.03 -22.19 -12.14
N PRO A 255 -25.54 -21.51 -11.10
CA PRO A 255 -26.65 -22.03 -10.29
C PRO A 255 -27.90 -22.36 -11.11
N SER A 256 -28.09 -21.68 -12.25
CA SER A 256 -29.19 -21.89 -13.20
C SER A 256 -28.91 -22.93 -14.30
N GLY A 257 -27.73 -23.59 -14.29
CA GLY A 257 -27.30 -24.52 -15.33
C GLY A 257 -26.12 -24.01 -16.14
N TRP A 258 -25.84 -24.66 -17.28
CA TRP A 258 -24.73 -24.29 -18.16
C TRP A 258 -25.03 -23.00 -18.92
N LYS A 259 -24.06 -22.09 -18.96
CA LYS A 259 -24.14 -20.81 -19.66
C LYS A 259 -22.88 -20.59 -20.50
N ARG A 260 -23.03 -19.98 -21.67
CA ARG A 260 -21.88 -19.59 -22.49
C ARG A 260 -21.11 -18.42 -21.89
N PHE A 261 -19.80 -18.41 -22.06
CA PHE A 261 -19.01 -17.20 -21.80
C PHE A 261 -19.49 -16.06 -22.70
N ASP A 262 -19.50 -14.84 -22.15
CA ASP A 262 -19.53 -13.64 -22.97
C ASP A 262 -18.11 -13.38 -23.50
N VAL A 263 -17.97 -13.21 -24.81
CA VAL A 263 -16.67 -13.12 -25.48
C VAL A 263 -16.66 -11.87 -26.35
N ALA A 264 -15.67 -11.02 -26.12
CA ALA A 264 -15.46 -9.80 -26.89
C ALA A 264 -14.01 -9.73 -27.37
N GLU A 265 -13.81 -9.25 -28.59
CA GLU A 265 -12.49 -8.86 -29.08
C GLU A 265 -12.26 -7.38 -28.74
N GLU A 266 -11.10 -7.10 -28.14
CA GLU A 266 -10.63 -5.77 -27.83
C GLU A 266 -9.36 -5.50 -28.65
N THR A 267 -9.32 -4.37 -29.35
CA THR A 267 -8.14 -3.96 -30.13
C THR A 267 -7.35 -2.90 -29.38
N ILE A 268 -6.04 -3.11 -29.27
CA ILE A 268 -5.09 -2.18 -28.64
C ILE A 268 -4.16 -1.66 -29.73
N GLU A 269 -4.24 -0.36 -29.98
CA GLU A 269 -3.36 0.33 -30.94
C GLU A 269 -1.97 0.52 -30.33
N VAL A 270 -0.95 -0.05 -30.97
CA VAL A 270 0.44 0.00 -30.48
C VAL A 270 1.26 0.95 -31.33
N ARG A 271 1.70 2.08 -30.75
CA ARG A 271 2.52 3.06 -31.46
C ARG A 271 3.72 2.41 -32.16
N GLY A 272 3.78 2.55 -33.48
CA GLY A 272 4.89 2.07 -34.31
C GLY A 272 4.88 0.57 -34.60
N GLU A 273 3.87 -0.17 -34.13
CA GLU A 273 3.70 -1.61 -34.35
C GLU A 273 2.26 -1.90 -34.83
N PRO A 274 1.97 -3.11 -35.34
CA PRO A 274 0.60 -3.52 -35.63
C PRO A 274 -0.27 -3.56 -34.37
N ASP A 275 -1.57 -3.32 -34.54
CA ASP A 275 -2.55 -3.44 -33.47
C ASP A 275 -2.56 -4.85 -32.87
N VAL A 276 -2.75 -4.93 -31.57
CA VAL A 276 -2.86 -6.19 -30.84
C VAL A 276 -4.32 -6.42 -30.49
N THR A 277 -4.88 -7.52 -30.99
CA THR A 277 -6.23 -7.95 -30.61
C THR A 277 -6.16 -8.94 -29.47
N VAL A 278 -6.94 -8.71 -28.41
CA VAL A 278 -7.06 -9.59 -27.25
C VAL A 278 -8.51 -10.04 -27.08
N THR A 279 -8.70 -11.30 -26.68
CA THR A 279 -10.02 -11.86 -26.45
C THR A 279 -10.37 -11.78 -24.97
N ALA A 280 -11.30 -10.91 -24.62
CA ALA A 280 -11.86 -10.82 -23.27
C ALA A 280 -12.98 -11.86 -23.10
N GLN A 281 -12.89 -12.68 -22.05
CA GLN A 281 -13.95 -13.61 -21.66
C GLN A 281 -14.57 -13.14 -20.35
N ARG A 282 -15.90 -13.17 -20.25
CA ARG A 282 -16.65 -12.72 -19.07
C ARG A 282 -17.66 -13.77 -18.64
N THR A 283 -17.87 -13.84 -17.34
CA THR A 283 -18.90 -14.65 -16.67
C THR A 283 -19.93 -13.74 -16.02
N ILE A 284 -20.95 -14.32 -15.40
CA ILE A 284 -21.91 -13.58 -14.55
C ILE A 284 -21.27 -13.00 -13.27
N TRP A 285 -20.08 -13.44 -12.89
CA TRP A 285 -19.40 -12.97 -11.67
C TRP A 285 -18.35 -11.90 -11.96
N GLY A 286 -17.86 -11.86 -13.20
CA GLY A 286 -16.82 -10.92 -13.62
C GLY A 286 -15.98 -11.44 -14.79
N PRO A 287 -14.94 -10.69 -15.20
CA PRO A 287 -13.99 -11.11 -16.23
C PRO A 287 -13.23 -12.37 -15.81
N VAL A 288 -12.88 -13.21 -16.78
CA VAL A 288 -12.00 -14.36 -16.57
C VAL A 288 -10.57 -13.84 -16.43
N ALA A 289 -9.90 -14.19 -15.33
CA ALA A 289 -8.52 -13.80 -15.09
C ALA A 289 -7.60 -14.42 -16.17
N PRO A 290 -6.54 -13.71 -16.61
CA PRO A 290 -5.63 -14.22 -17.63
C PRO A 290 -4.82 -15.43 -17.15
N ARG A 291 -4.51 -15.50 -15.85
CA ARG A 291 -3.79 -16.63 -15.24
C ARG A 291 -4.77 -17.62 -14.63
N PRO A 292 -4.66 -18.93 -14.94
CA PRO A 292 -5.38 -19.95 -14.19
C PRO A 292 -4.90 -20.00 -12.73
N LEU A 293 -5.64 -20.71 -11.88
CA LEU A 293 -5.26 -21.01 -10.50
C LEU A 293 -5.39 -22.51 -10.29
N LEU A 294 -4.29 -23.18 -9.95
CA LEU A 294 -4.24 -24.64 -9.79
C LEU A 294 -4.81 -25.39 -11.00
N GLY A 295 -4.52 -24.86 -12.20
CA GLY A 295 -4.97 -25.39 -13.49
C GLY A 295 -6.43 -25.07 -13.87
N ALA A 296 -7.20 -24.40 -13.01
CA ALA A 296 -8.58 -24.00 -13.31
C ALA A 296 -8.66 -22.54 -13.78
N LYS A 297 -9.63 -22.23 -14.66
CA LYS A 297 -10.01 -20.84 -14.94
C LYS A 297 -10.65 -20.23 -13.69
N VAL A 298 -10.39 -18.96 -13.43
CA VAL A 298 -11.02 -18.18 -12.35
C VAL A 298 -11.61 -16.90 -12.90
N ALA A 299 -12.74 -16.44 -12.35
CA ALA A 299 -13.30 -15.12 -12.62
C ALA A 299 -12.90 -14.16 -11.50
N VAL A 300 -12.61 -12.90 -11.85
CA VAL A 300 -12.31 -11.84 -10.89
C VAL A 300 -13.62 -11.16 -10.50
N ARG A 301 -14.06 -11.34 -9.25
CA ARG A 301 -15.15 -10.56 -8.66
C ARG A 301 -14.53 -9.44 -7.82
N TRP A 302 -14.73 -8.19 -8.24
CA TRP A 302 -14.07 -7.05 -7.61
C TRP A 302 -15.01 -5.86 -7.48
N THR A 303 -15.02 -5.20 -6.32
CA THR A 303 -15.82 -3.99 -6.08
C THR A 303 -15.54 -2.87 -7.09
N ALA A 304 -14.30 -2.75 -7.59
CA ALA A 304 -13.93 -1.75 -8.59
C ALA A 304 -14.67 -1.93 -9.92
N LEU A 305 -15.14 -3.14 -10.22
CA LEU A 305 -15.84 -3.45 -11.47
C LEU A 305 -17.36 -3.33 -11.34
N ASP A 306 -17.88 -3.09 -10.14
CA ASP A 306 -19.31 -2.92 -9.88
C ASP A 306 -19.73 -1.44 -10.05
N PRO A 307 -20.85 -1.13 -10.73
CA PRO A 307 -21.30 0.25 -10.96
C PRO A 307 -21.58 1.08 -9.70
N GLU A 308 -21.75 0.44 -8.55
CA GLU A 308 -21.98 1.08 -7.24
C GLU A 308 -20.74 1.11 -6.34
N GLY A 309 -19.60 0.63 -6.86
CA GLY A 309 -18.31 0.59 -6.18
C GLY A 309 -17.62 1.95 -6.06
N VAL A 310 -17.86 2.86 -7.01
CA VAL A 310 -17.24 4.19 -7.08
C VAL A 310 -18.31 5.29 -7.17
N ASP A 311 -18.08 6.38 -6.45
CA ASP A 311 -18.86 7.62 -6.53
C ASP A 311 -17.96 8.84 -6.18
N LEU A 312 -18.54 10.05 -6.17
CA LEU A 312 -17.90 11.27 -5.67
C LEU A 312 -18.50 11.69 -4.31
N GLY A 313 -18.83 10.73 -3.45
CA GLY A 313 -19.45 10.98 -2.15
C GLY A 313 -18.58 11.82 -1.21
N LEU A 314 -17.26 11.76 -1.37
CA LEU A 314 -16.32 12.58 -0.59
C LEU A 314 -16.49 14.09 -0.80
N LEU A 315 -17.15 14.55 -1.89
CA LEU A 315 -17.54 15.96 -2.07
C LEU A 315 -18.39 16.50 -0.91
N GLU A 316 -19.10 15.63 -0.18
CA GLU A 316 -19.90 16.07 0.97
C GLU A 316 -19.04 16.39 2.20
N MET A 317 -17.75 16.05 2.20
CA MET A 317 -16.81 16.47 3.25
C MET A 317 -16.68 17.98 3.31
N ASP A 318 -16.83 18.69 2.20
CA ASP A 318 -16.83 20.16 2.11
C ASP A 318 -17.85 20.81 3.06
N ARG A 319 -18.90 20.08 3.46
CA ARG A 319 -19.99 20.57 4.32
C ARG A 319 -20.01 19.96 5.71
N ALA A 320 -19.22 18.92 6.00
CA ALA A 320 -19.23 18.22 7.27
C ALA A 320 -18.73 19.12 8.43
N ARG A 321 -19.45 19.16 9.56
CA ARG A 321 -19.14 20.09 10.67
C ARG A 321 -18.76 19.41 11.98
N SER A 322 -18.81 18.08 12.02
CA SER A 322 -18.49 17.26 13.19
C SER A 322 -17.89 15.92 12.76
N VAL A 323 -17.20 15.25 13.68
CA VAL A 323 -16.69 13.90 13.43
C VAL A 323 -17.79 12.88 13.09
N GLU A 324 -19.02 13.03 13.59
CA GLU A 324 -20.15 12.15 13.25
C GLU A 324 -20.65 12.35 11.82
N GLU A 325 -20.81 13.60 11.40
CA GLU A 325 -21.22 13.94 10.04
C GLU A 325 -20.15 13.46 9.06
N ALA A 326 -18.88 13.77 9.35
CA ALA A 326 -17.75 13.32 8.56
C ALA A 326 -17.66 11.79 8.49
N ALA A 327 -17.81 11.07 9.60
CA ALA A 327 -17.81 9.60 9.59
C ALA A 327 -18.95 9.03 8.74
N SER A 328 -20.10 9.70 8.72
CA SER A 328 -21.25 9.29 7.90
C SER A 328 -21.01 9.53 6.42
N VAL A 329 -20.33 10.62 6.04
CA VAL A 329 -19.86 10.85 4.68
C VAL A 329 -18.86 9.77 4.27
N MET A 330 -17.84 9.51 5.11
CA MET A 330 -16.82 8.49 4.84
C MET A 330 -17.42 7.10 4.61
N ASN A 331 -18.35 6.67 5.46
CA ASN A 331 -19.01 5.35 5.30
C ASN A 331 -19.91 5.24 4.07
N ALA A 332 -20.44 6.37 3.58
CA ALA A 332 -21.29 6.40 2.40
C ALA A 332 -20.46 6.47 1.09
N ALA A 333 -19.27 7.06 1.14
CA ALA A 333 -18.42 7.25 -0.02
C ALA A 333 -17.92 5.93 -0.63
N GLY A 334 -18.04 5.82 -1.95
CA GLY A 334 -17.44 4.77 -2.76
C GLY A 334 -15.98 5.07 -3.11
N GLY A 335 -15.33 4.11 -3.75
CA GLY A 335 -13.90 4.14 -4.06
C GLY A 335 -13.12 3.04 -3.33
N PRO A 336 -11.78 3.05 -3.45
CA PRO A 336 -10.92 2.13 -2.73
C PRO A 336 -11.19 2.17 -1.22
N GLY A 337 -11.06 1.03 -0.56
CA GLY A 337 -11.26 0.94 0.88
C GLY A 337 -10.11 1.65 1.62
N CYS A 338 -10.43 2.71 2.35
CA CYS A 338 -9.48 3.42 3.20
C CYS A 338 -9.97 3.46 4.64
N ASN A 339 -9.04 3.45 5.59
CA ASN A 339 -9.30 4.01 6.90
C ASN A 339 -9.40 5.54 6.78
N ALA A 340 -10.30 6.15 7.53
CA ALA A 340 -10.46 7.58 7.65
C ALA A 340 -10.25 8.00 9.10
N LEU A 341 -9.30 8.91 9.34
CA LEU A 341 -9.07 9.55 10.63
C LEU A 341 -9.62 10.96 10.61
N LEU A 342 -10.34 11.32 11.65
CA LEU A 342 -11.12 12.56 11.71
C LEU A 342 -10.78 13.33 12.97
N ALA A 343 -10.66 14.65 12.85
CA ALA A 343 -10.56 15.60 13.94
C ALA A 343 -11.53 16.75 13.69
N ASP A 344 -12.27 17.20 14.71
CA ASP A 344 -13.13 18.38 14.59
C ASP A 344 -12.66 19.57 15.43
N ARG A 345 -13.14 20.76 15.07
CA ARG A 345 -12.81 22.03 15.74
C ARG A 345 -13.25 22.09 17.22
N ARG A 346 -14.04 21.13 17.72
CA ARG A 346 -14.46 21.04 19.12
C ARG A 346 -13.51 20.20 19.96
N GLY A 347 -12.41 19.72 19.38
CA GLY A 347 -11.42 18.91 20.10
C GLY A 347 -11.71 17.41 20.07
N ARG A 348 -12.66 16.95 19.24
CA ARG A 348 -13.06 15.54 19.16
C ARG A 348 -12.37 14.83 18.03
N VAL A 349 -12.24 13.51 18.15
CA VAL A 349 -11.57 12.67 17.15
C VAL A 349 -12.33 11.39 16.88
N ALA A 350 -12.22 10.89 15.66
CA ALA A 350 -12.82 9.62 15.28
C ALA A 350 -11.97 8.86 14.26
N TRP A 351 -12.27 7.57 14.12
CA TRP A 351 -11.82 6.72 13.04
C TRP A 351 -13.02 5.98 12.45
N THR A 352 -13.00 5.77 11.13
CA THR A 352 -13.92 4.89 10.42
C THR A 352 -13.32 4.43 9.09
N VAL A 353 -14.13 3.90 8.16
CA VAL A 353 -13.68 3.43 6.85
C VAL A 353 -14.55 3.94 5.70
N THR A 354 -13.97 3.99 4.50
CA THR A 354 -14.62 4.27 3.21
C THR A 354 -14.74 2.99 2.36
N GLY A 355 -15.42 3.10 1.21
CA GLY A 355 -15.48 2.04 0.21
C GLY A 355 -16.61 1.04 0.45
N ARG A 356 -16.69 0.03 -0.43
CA ARG A 356 -17.71 -1.04 -0.36
C ARG A 356 -17.10 -2.32 0.19
N VAL A 357 -17.71 -2.88 1.23
CA VAL A 357 -17.30 -4.16 1.82
C VAL A 357 -18.32 -5.24 1.44
N PRO A 358 -17.92 -6.27 0.68
CA PRO A 358 -18.83 -7.32 0.23
C PRO A 358 -19.37 -8.15 1.39
N ARG A 359 -20.66 -8.45 1.35
CA ARG A 359 -21.28 -9.45 2.21
C ARG A 359 -21.16 -10.81 1.54
N ARG A 360 -20.45 -11.74 2.17
CA ARG A 360 -20.23 -13.09 1.64
C ARG A 360 -21.21 -14.09 2.26
N ARG A 361 -21.65 -15.07 1.45
CA ARG A 361 -22.50 -16.19 1.86
C ARG A 361 -21.82 -17.50 1.51
N GLY A 362 -21.83 -18.47 2.42
CA GLY A 362 -21.35 -19.85 2.16
C GLY A 362 -19.84 -20.04 2.13
N PHE A 363 -19.07 -18.96 2.32
CA PHE A 363 -17.61 -18.94 2.42
C PHE A 363 -17.19 -17.63 3.13
N ASP A 364 -15.94 -17.55 3.57
CA ASP A 364 -15.43 -16.34 4.21
C ASP A 364 -14.70 -15.40 3.23
N GLY A 365 -14.26 -15.88 2.06
CA GLY A 365 -13.44 -15.11 1.11
C GLY A 365 -11.94 -15.31 1.29
N SER A 366 -11.52 -16.29 2.10
CA SER A 366 -10.09 -16.52 2.36
C SER A 366 -9.37 -17.27 1.23
N VAL A 367 -10.12 -17.97 0.38
CA VAL A 367 -9.62 -18.79 -0.72
C VAL A 367 -10.63 -18.82 -1.87
N SER A 368 -10.13 -19.08 -3.07
CA SER A 368 -10.94 -19.27 -4.26
C SER A 368 -11.83 -20.51 -4.14
N VAL A 369 -13.13 -20.34 -4.42
CA VAL A 369 -14.13 -21.41 -4.40
C VAL A 369 -15.07 -21.30 -5.61
N SER A 370 -15.70 -22.41 -6.00
CA SER A 370 -16.75 -22.41 -7.03
C SER A 370 -18.04 -21.84 -6.47
N TRP A 371 -18.72 -20.99 -7.26
CA TRP A 371 -20.05 -20.46 -6.95
C TRP A 371 -21.15 -21.15 -7.79
N ALA A 372 -20.80 -22.20 -8.54
CA ALA A 372 -21.67 -22.81 -9.52
C ALA A 372 -22.89 -23.51 -8.92
N ASP A 373 -22.84 -23.95 -7.66
CA ASP A 373 -23.96 -24.60 -6.97
C ASP A 373 -24.88 -23.61 -6.24
N GLY A 374 -24.55 -22.33 -6.25
CA GLY A 374 -25.31 -21.25 -5.62
C GLY A 374 -25.24 -21.24 -4.09
N ARG A 375 -24.32 -21.99 -3.44
CA ARG A 375 -24.12 -21.92 -1.98
C ARG A 375 -23.17 -20.81 -1.58
N ALA A 376 -22.16 -20.54 -2.40
CA ALA A 376 -21.18 -19.47 -2.23
C ALA A 376 -21.54 -18.24 -3.08
N GLY A 377 -21.09 -17.06 -2.65
CA GLY A 377 -21.17 -15.82 -3.43
C GLY A 377 -21.35 -14.56 -2.61
N TRP A 378 -21.39 -13.42 -3.30
CA TRP A 378 -21.72 -12.12 -2.70
C TRP A 378 -23.23 -11.93 -2.58
N ASP A 379 -23.66 -11.26 -1.51
CA ASP A 379 -25.03 -10.86 -1.19
C ASP A 379 -25.05 -9.34 -0.90
N GLY A 380 -24.69 -8.57 -1.92
CA GLY A 380 -24.53 -7.12 -1.84
C GLY A 380 -23.36 -6.68 -0.94
N TYR A 381 -23.47 -5.48 -0.40
CA TYR A 381 -22.46 -4.89 0.49
C TYR A 381 -23.00 -4.64 1.89
N LEU A 382 -22.10 -4.44 2.84
CA LEU A 382 -22.47 -3.90 4.14
C LEU A 382 -23.09 -2.50 3.95
N PRO A 383 -24.23 -2.21 4.58
CA PRO A 383 -24.80 -0.87 4.53
C PRO A 383 -23.87 0.11 5.28
N PRO A 384 -23.81 1.41 4.90
CA PRO A 384 -22.94 2.39 5.54
C PRO A 384 -23.06 2.45 7.06
N ALA A 385 -24.28 2.27 7.61
CA ALA A 385 -24.52 2.28 9.05
C ALA A 385 -23.96 1.07 9.80
N ALA A 386 -23.59 -0.01 9.10
CA ALA A 386 -22.96 -1.19 9.69
C ALA A 386 -21.42 -1.08 9.69
N LEU A 387 -20.84 -0.07 9.02
CA LEU A 387 -19.40 0.14 9.03
C LEU A 387 -18.97 0.67 10.41
N PRO A 388 -17.85 0.16 10.94
CA PRO A 388 -17.43 0.45 12.30
C PRO A 388 -16.92 1.87 12.46
N ARG A 389 -17.11 2.42 13.66
CA ARG A 389 -16.62 3.75 14.07
C ARG A 389 -15.99 3.66 15.44
N ILE A 390 -14.89 4.38 15.63
CA ILE A 390 -14.32 4.66 16.94
C ILE A 390 -14.42 6.17 17.13
N VAL A 391 -15.15 6.63 18.14
CA VAL A 391 -15.34 8.06 18.42
C VAL A 391 -14.91 8.36 19.85
N ASP A 392 -14.09 9.39 20.02
CA ASP A 392 -13.52 9.83 21.31
C ASP A 392 -13.01 8.67 22.19
N PRO A 393 -12.04 7.88 21.70
CA PRO A 393 -11.51 6.77 22.49
C PRO A 393 -10.94 7.29 23.83
N PRO A 394 -11.04 6.53 24.93
CA PRO A 394 -10.56 6.96 26.25
C PRO A 394 -9.09 7.38 26.29
N ALA A 395 -8.26 6.82 25.39
CA ALA A 395 -6.87 7.21 25.23
C ALA A 395 -6.70 8.69 24.83
N GLY A 396 -7.72 9.32 24.23
CA GLY A 396 -7.69 10.69 23.73
C GLY A 396 -6.96 10.83 22.38
N PHE A 397 -6.76 9.72 21.67
CA PHE A 397 -6.24 9.72 20.31
C PHE A 397 -6.62 8.41 19.59
N VAL A 398 -6.61 8.44 18.27
CA VAL A 398 -6.73 7.24 17.42
C VAL A 398 -5.53 7.20 16.47
N VAL A 399 -5.01 6.00 16.19
CA VAL A 399 -3.87 5.77 15.30
C VAL A 399 -4.28 4.72 14.29
N ASN A 400 -3.92 4.93 13.02
CA ASN A 400 -3.91 3.88 12.03
C ASN A 400 -2.59 3.92 11.25
N ALA A 401 -2.06 2.73 10.98
CA ALA A 401 -0.85 2.52 10.19
C ALA A 401 -1.03 1.26 9.33
N ASN A 402 -2.23 1.12 8.74
CA ASN A 402 -2.74 -0.06 8.02
C ASN A 402 -2.91 -1.34 8.86
N HIS A 403 -2.49 -1.32 10.13
CA HIS A 403 -2.75 -2.42 11.06
C HIS A 403 -4.26 -2.62 11.34
N ARG A 404 -4.58 -3.83 11.81
CA ARG A 404 -5.93 -4.21 12.24
C ARG A 404 -6.41 -3.37 13.43
N MET A 405 -7.59 -2.75 13.28
CA MET A 405 -8.19 -1.91 14.33
C MET A 405 -8.92 -2.73 15.43
N PRO A 406 -8.96 -2.23 16.69
CA PRO A 406 -9.64 -2.90 17.82
C PRO A 406 -11.16 -2.69 17.80
N LEU A 407 -11.84 -3.38 16.89
CA LEU A 407 -13.29 -3.21 16.67
C LEU A 407 -14.19 -4.04 17.59
N GLY A 408 -13.62 -4.94 18.38
CA GLY A 408 -14.36 -5.86 19.23
C GLY A 408 -14.94 -7.08 18.51
N GLU A 409 -15.49 -7.98 19.32
CA GLU A 409 -16.15 -9.19 18.84
C GLU A 409 -17.47 -8.85 18.11
N GLY A 410 -17.77 -9.56 17.03
CA GLY A 410 -18.99 -9.35 16.23
C GLY A 410 -18.92 -8.18 15.24
N ALA A 411 -17.83 -7.41 15.23
CA ALA A 411 -17.58 -6.43 14.17
C ALA A 411 -17.45 -7.14 12.81
N PRO A 412 -17.92 -6.50 11.71
CA PRO A 412 -17.77 -7.08 10.38
C PRO A 412 -16.30 -7.25 10.01
N ALA A 413 -15.98 -8.34 9.32
CA ALA A 413 -14.67 -8.52 8.73
C ALA A 413 -14.47 -7.49 7.60
N LEU A 414 -13.47 -6.64 7.75
CA LEU A 414 -13.12 -5.63 6.74
C LEU A 414 -12.01 -6.12 5.81
N GLY A 415 -11.13 -6.99 6.31
CA GLY A 415 -9.92 -7.46 5.66
C GLY A 415 -9.27 -8.59 6.48
N ARG A 416 -8.16 -9.13 5.98
CA ARG A 416 -7.38 -10.17 6.66
C ARG A 416 -5.87 -9.91 6.61
N ASP A 417 -5.42 -9.35 5.51
CA ASP A 417 -4.02 -9.22 5.14
C ASP A 417 -3.52 -7.81 5.48
N TYR A 418 -3.68 -7.42 6.75
CA TYR A 418 -3.28 -6.11 7.28
C TYR A 418 -1.76 -5.98 7.41
N ALA A 419 -1.24 -4.76 7.29
CA ALA A 419 0.18 -4.48 7.53
C ALA A 419 0.61 -4.78 8.97
N ASN A 420 1.91 -5.06 9.15
CA ASN A 420 2.55 -5.24 10.45
C ASN A 420 2.33 -4.03 11.38
N GLY A 421 1.98 -4.31 12.64
CA GLY A 421 1.59 -3.30 13.62
C GLY A 421 2.70 -2.41 14.19
N TYR A 422 3.98 -2.62 13.86
CA TYR A 422 5.10 -1.91 14.48
C TYR A 422 4.97 -0.38 14.40
N ARG A 423 4.62 0.17 13.24
CA ARG A 423 4.43 1.63 13.05
C ARG A 423 3.38 2.19 14.00
N ALA A 424 2.20 1.57 14.03
CA ALA A 424 1.11 1.99 14.92
C ALA A 424 1.45 1.82 16.40
N TYR A 425 2.17 0.76 16.75
CA TYR A 425 2.67 0.53 18.10
C TYR A 425 3.61 1.67 18.52
N ARG A 426 4.58 2.01 17.67
CA ARG A 426 5.54 3.09 17.93
C ARG A 426 4.86 4.45 18.06
N ILE A 427 3.95 4.79 17.16
CA ILE A 427 3.16 6.04 17.23
C ILE A 427 2.35 6.07 18.53
N THR A 428 1.71 4.95 18.88
CA THR A 428 0.92 4.82 20.12
C THR A 428 1.77 4.99 21.37
N GLU A 429 2.98 4.41 21.42
CA GLU A 429 3.90 4.64 22.53
C GLU A 429 4.23 6.12 22.72
N ARG A 430 4.54 6.83 21.63
CA ARG A 430 4.89 8.25 21.66
C ARG A 430 3.73 9.16 22.06
N LEU A 431 2.50 8.79 21.70
CA LEU A 431 1.29 9.53 22.09
C LEU A 431 0.81 9.20 23.51
N ARG A 432 1.26 8.08 24.11
CA ARG A 432 0.96 7.72 25.50
C ARG A 432 1.80 8.48 26.53
N GLU A 433 2.91 9.08 26.11
CA GLU A 433 3.74 9.90 26.98
C GLU A 433 2.90 11.01 27.63
N PRO A 434 3.10 11.33 28.93
CA PRO A 434 2.30 12.31 29.66
C PRO A 434 2.70 13.75 29.29
N ARG A 435 2.62 14.09 28.00
CA ARG A 435 2.94 15.42 27.46
C ARG A 435 1.82 15.87 26.51
N LYS A 436 1.60 17.17 26.45
CA LYS A 436 0.69 17.78 25.49
C LYS A 436 1.41 18.09 24.18
N VAL A 437 0.79 17.78 23.05
CA VAL A 437 1.39 17.93 21.71
C VAL A 437 0.87 19.16 20.95
N ALA A 438 1.65 19.63 19.97
CA ALA A 438 1.29 20.60 18.95
C ALA A 438 1.67 20.08 17.55
N GLU A 439 1.41 20.87 16.50
CA GLU A 439 1.62 20.52 15.10
C GLU A 439 3.06 20.02 14.83
N ALA A 440 4.07 20.75 15.32
CA ALA A 440 5.47 20.37 15.18
C ALA A 440 5.84 19.06 15.88
N ASP A 441 5.17 18.72 16.99
CA ASP A 441 5.38 17.44 17.69
C ASP A 441 4.86 16.26 16.84
N LEU A 442 3.78 16.47 16.09
CA LEU A 442 3.23 15.44 15.21
C LEU A 442 4.09 15.28 13.95
N LEU A 443 4.53 16.38 13.33
CA LEU A 443 5.49 16.30 12.21
C LEU A 443 6.77 15.56 12.64
N SER A 444 7.30 15.86 13.83
CA SER A 444 8.47 15.17 14.35
C SER A 444 8.25 13.66 14.52
N LEU A 445 7.01 13.23 14.82
CA LEU A 445 6.66 11.81 14.93
C LEU A 445 6.54 11.14 13.55
N GLN A 446 6.03 11.84 12.53
CA GLN A 446 6.06 11.36 11.14
C GLN A 446 7.50 11.15 10.61
N LEU A 447 8.47 11.80 11.25
CA LEU A 447 9.89 11.72 10.94
C LEU A 447 10.67 10.78 11.89
N ASP A 448 9.99 10.00 12.75
CA ASP A 448 10.64 9.08 13.70
C ASP A 448 11.31 7.91 12.95
N THR A 449 12.61 7.73 13.20
CA THR A 449 13.49 6.73 12.58
C THR A 449 13.86 5.58 13.52
N GLN A 450 13.22 5.45 14.68
CA GLN A 450 13.43 4.29 15.55
C GLN A 450 13.06 3.00 14.80
N ALA A 451 13.94 2.01 14.93
CA ALA A 451 13.91 0.78 14.16
C ALA A 451 14.07 -0.45 15.07
N GLU A 452 13.47 -0.39 16.27
CA GLU A 452 13.50 -1.44 17.31
C GLU A 452 13.04 -2.81 16.80
N PHE A 453 12.23 -2.83 15.74
CA PHE A 453 11.89 -4.05 14.98
C PHE A 453 13.12 -4.91 14.65
N TYR A 454 14.23 -4.31 14.22
CA TYR A 454 15.46 -5.03 13.89
C TYR A 454 16.25 -5.52 15.12
N GLY A 455 15.80 -5.19 16.33
CA GLY A 455 16.36 -5.69 17.59
C GLY A 455 16.39 -7.22 17.65
N PHE A 456 15.35 -7.88 17.13
CA PHE A 456 15.30 -9.33 17.03
C PHE A 456 16.48 -9.89 16.23
N TYR A 457 16.69 -9.37 15.01
CA TYR A 457 17.75 -9.81 14.11
C TYR A 457 19.14 -9.47 14.64
N ARG A 458 19.30 -8.31 15.32
CA ARG A 458 20.53 -7.95 16.03
C ARG A 458 20.86 -9.00 17.09
N ASP A 459 19.91 -9.33 17.95
CA ASP A 459 20.13 -10.24 19.06
C ASP A 459 20.36 -11.68 18.57
N LEU A 460 19.67 -12.10 17.51
CA LEU A 460 19.95 -13.35 16.80
C LEU A 460 21.39 -13.40 16.27
N ALA A 461 21.84 -12.35 15.58
CA ALA A 461 23.18 -12.27 15.02
C ALA A 461 24.25 -12.27 16.13
N LEU A 462 24.09 -11.47 17.19
CA LEU A 462 25.05 -11.39 18.30
C LEU A 462 25.19 -12.70 19.07
N ARG A 463 24.11 -13.48 19.19
CA ARG A 463 24.16 -14.82 19.80
C ARG A 463 25.02 -15.79 18.99
N ALA A 464 25.00 -15.70 17.66
CA ALA A 464 25.83 -16.53 16.79
C ALA A 464 27.28 -16.02 16.66
N LEU A 465 27.48 -14.69 16.68
CA LEU A 465 28.78 -14.02 16.52
C LEU A 465 29.59 -13.97 17.84
N THR A 466 29.88 -15.14 18.41
CA THR A 466 30.77 -15.28 19.57
C THR A 466 32.23 -14.99 19.19
N GLU A 467 33.09 -14.74 20.19
CA GLU A 467 34.54 -14.59 19.95
C GLU A 467 35.13 -15.81 19.24
N GLU A 468 34.72 -17.01 19.66
CA GLU A 468 35.17 -18.27 19.06
C GLU A 468 34.67 -18.41 17.61
N ALA A 469 33.41 -18.10 17.35
CA ALA A 469 32.85 -18.16 15.99
C ALA A 469 33.59 -17.21 15.04
N VAL A 470 33.87 -15.98 15.48
CA VAL A 470 34.63 -15.00 14.68
C VAL A 470 36.09 -15.40 14.52
N SER A 471 36.73 -15.99 15.54
CA SER A 471 38.10 -16.50 15.44
C SER A 471 38.21 -17.62 14.39
N ARG A 472 37.22 -18.52 14.35
CA ARG A 472 37.12 -19.59 13.33
C ARG A 472 36.71 -19.07 11.95
N ARG A 473 36.02 -17.93 11.89
CA ARG A 473 35.54 -17.30 10.64
C ARG A 473 35.89 -15.80 10.61
N PRO A 474 37.17 -15.44 10.35
CA PRO A 474 37.62 -14.04 10.44
C PRO A 474 36.86 -13.06 9.54
N ALA A 475 36.28 -13.54 8.44
CA ALA A 475 35.42 -12.75 7.55
C ALA A 475 34.19 -12.14 8.26
N LEU A 476 33.73 -12.72 9.38
CA LEU A 476 32.60 -12.22 10.16
C LEU A 476 32.99 -11.19 11.23
N ALA A 477 34.28 -10.84 11.35
CA ALA A 477 34.73 -9.85 12.33
C ALA A 477 34.11 -8.46 12.08
N GLU A 478 34.02 -8.04 10.82
CA GLU A 478 33.35 -6.80 10.42
C GLU A 478 31.83 -6.85 10.67
N ALA A 479 31.17 -7.97 10.37
CA ALA A 479 29.75 -8.16 10.65
C ALA A 479 29.45 -7.97 12.14
N ARG A 480 30.28 -8.55 13.02
CA ARG A 480 30.15 -8.38 14.46
C ARG A 480 30.35 -6.94 14.93
N ARG A 481 31.30 -6.20 14.34
CA ARG A 481 31.49 -4.77 14.66
C ARG A 481 30.29 -3.94 14.19
N ALA A 482 29.80 -4.18 12.97
CA ALA A 482 28.64 -3.49 12.42
C ALA A 482 27.40 -3.70 13.29
N VAL A 483 27.06 -4.95 13.63
CA VAL A 483 25.88 -5.27 14.46
C VAL A 483 25.98 -4.68 15.87
N LYS A 484 27.18 -4.64 16.46
CA LYS A 484 27.41 -4.00 17.77
C LYS A 484 27.34 -2.47 17.72
N ALA A 485 27.66 -1.86 16.58
CA ALA A 485 27.67 -0.42 16.41
C ALA A 485 26.27 0.18 16.15
N TRP A 486 25.30 -0.66 15.76
CA TRP A 486 23.94 -0.19 15.49
C TRP A 486 23.29 0.41 16.74
N ASP A 487 22.75 1.61 16.57
CA ASP A 487 22.22 2.47 17.63
C ASP A 487 20.70 2.36 17.83
N GLY A 488 20.04 1.47 17.07
CA GLY A 488 18.59 1.30 17.11
C GLY A 488 17.82 2.16 16.10
N ARG A 489 18.50 3.00 15.30
CA ARG A 489 17.85 3.97 14.40
C ARG A 489 18.14 3.69 12.93
N ALA A 490 17.24 4.13 12.08
CA ALA A 490 17.34 4.15 10.62
C ALA A 490 17.74 5.53 10.09
N ASP A 491 18.66 6.20 10.78
CA ASP A 491 19.25 7.46 10.32
C ASP A 491 20.26 7.21 9.20
N VAL A 492 20.51 8.19 8.33
CA VAL A 492 21.45 8.03 7.19
C VAL A 492 22.86 7.63 7.61
N SER A 493 23.28 7.97 8.83
CA SER A 493 24.57 7.63 9.42
C SER A 493 24.60 6.28 10.12
N SER A 494 23.48 5.57 10.21
CA SER A 494 23.35 4.33 10.97
C SER A 494 24.21 3.22 10.38
N VAL A 495 25.14 2.70 11.17
CA VAL A 495 25.97 1.54 10.82
C VAL A 495 25.35 0.29 11.39
N GLY A 496 25.47 -0.84 10.68
CA GLY A 496 24.91 -2.12 11.10
C GLY A 496 23.50 -2.39 10.59
N LEU A 497 22.65 -1.36 10.46
CA LEU A 497 21.31 -1.54 9.88
C LEU A 497 21.30 -2.14 8.46
N PRO A 498 22.18 -1.72 7.51
CA PRO A 498 22.30 -2.40 6.20
C PRO A 498 22.43 -3.92 6.30
N LEU A 499 23.26 -4.38 7.25
CA LEU A 499 23.53 -5.81 7.43
C LEU A 499 22.35 -6.52 8.11
N LEU A 500 21.69 -5.88 9.08
CA LEU A 500 20.51 -6.44 9.76
C LEU A 500 19.33 -6.59 8.80
N ASP A 501 19.11 -5.58 7.95
CA ASP A 501 18.07 -5.63 6.94
C ASP A 501 18.36 -6.72 5.89
N ARG A 502 19.60 -6.79 5.38
CA ARG A 502 19.95 -7.88 4.46
C ARG A 502 19.88 -9.25 5.11
N LEU A 503 20.26 -9.38 6.39
CA LEU A 503 20.17 -10.63 7.14
C LEU A 503 18.71 -11.09 7.25
N ARG A 504 17.77 -10.18 7.56
CA ARG A 504 16.32 -10.48 7.58
C ARG A 504 15.87 -11.11 6.27
N HIS A 505 16.17 -10.48 5.14
CA HIS A 505 15.80 -10.99 3.81
C HIS A 505 16.43 -12.34 3.49
N VAL A 506 17.72 -12.52 3.79
CA VAL A 506 18.41 -13.80 3.60
C VAL A 506 17.78 -14.91 4.45
N LEU A 507 17.46 -14.64 5.71
CA LEU A 507 16.82 -15.62 6.60
C LEU A 507 15.43 -15.99 6.09
N ALA A 508 14.62 -15.00 5.68
CA ALA A 508 13.32 -15.23 5.09
C ALA A 508 13.43 -16.11 3.84
N ASP A 509 14.26 -15.75 2.88
CA ASP A 509 14.48 -16.51 1.64
C ASP A 509 14.82 -17.98 1.92
N GLU A 510 15.80 -18.23 2.77
CA GLU A 510 16.26 -19.57 3.09
C GLU A 510 15.15 -20.37 3.79
N VAL A 511 14.51 -19.79 4.81
CA VAL A 511 13.48 -20.49 5.60
C VAL A 511 12.23 -20.79 4.78
N PHE A 512 11.70 -19.82 4.03
CA PHE A 512 10.48 -20.04 3.24
C PHE A 512 10.71 -20.93 2.03
N ALA A 513 11.92 -20.93 1.42
CA ALA A 513 12.25 -21.87 0.35
C ALA A 513 12.12 -23.33 0.83
N ALA A 514 12.44 -23.56 2.11
CA ALA A 514 12.30 -24.86 2.76
C ALA A 514 10.85 -25.33 2.86
N TRP A 515 9.96 -24.41 3.21
CA TRP A 515 8.58 -24.72 3.58
C TRP A 515 7.63 -24.73 2.39
N LEU A 516 7.92 -23.93 1.35
CA LEU A 516 7.00 -23.66 0.25
C LEU A 516 7.25 -24.49 -1.02
N GLY A 517 8.14 -25.48 -0.96
CA GLY A 517 8.46 -26.34 -2.11
C GLY A 517 7.24 -27.03 -2.72
N ALA A 518 6.31 -27.53 -1.88
CA ALA A 518 5.07 -28.16 -2.35
C ALA A 518 4.13 -27.15 -3.04
N SER A 519 4.05 -25.92 -2.53
CA SER A 519 3.24 -24.84 -3.12
C SER A 519 3.74 -24.46 -4.50
N ARG A 520 5.07 -24.30 -4.66
CA ARG A 520 5.71 -24.04 -5.95
C ARG A 520 5.53 -25.18 -6.95
N ALA A 521 5.54 -26.42 -6.48
CA ALA A 521 5.26 -27.57 -7.34
C ALA A 521 3.80 -27.60 -7.81
N ALA A 522 2.86 -27.17 -6.96
CA ALA A 522 1.44 -27.10 -7.29
C ALA A 522 1.12 -25.94 -8.23
N GLU A 523 1.78 -24.79 -8.05
CA GLU A 523 1.61 -23.58 -8.87
C GLU A 523 3.00 -22.98 -9.18
N PRO A 524 3.67 -23.41 -10.27
CA PRO A 524 5.02 -22.94 -10.61
C PRO A 524 5.11 -21.44 -10.93
N THR A 525 3.99 -20.85 -11.33
CA THR A 525 3.82 -19.42 -11.60
C THR A 525 3.34 -18.63 -10.38
N LEU A 526 3.38 -19.22 -9.18
CA LEU A 526 2.99 -18.54 -7.95
C LEU A 526 3.93 -17.38 -7.65
N GLU A 527 3.37 -16.18 -7.73
CA GLU A 527 3.93 -14.98 -7.14
C GLU A 527 3.49 -14.96 -5.68
N LEU A 528 4.42 -15.25 -4.77
CA LEU A 528 4.11 -15.35 -3.34
C LEU A 528 3.93 -13.95 -2.75
N GLU A 529 2.73 -13.66 -2.28
CA GLU A 529 2.42 -12.42 -1.58
C GLU A 529 1.97 -12.73 -0.15
N LEU A 530 2.76 -12.29 0.84
CA LEU A 530 2.47 -12.41 2.27
C LEU A 530 2.67 -11.03 2.91
N THR A 531 1.62 -10.47 3.49
CA THR A 531 1.71 -9.14 4.13
C THR A 531 2.58 -9.13 5.38
N ASP A 532 2.73 -10.27 6.06
CA ASP A 532 3.62 -10.41 7.22
C ASP A 532 4.45 -11.70 7.15
N ILE A 533 5.65 -11.58 6.61
CA ILE A 533 6.64 -12.67 6.60
C ILE A 533 7.39 -12.80 7.94
N ASP A 534 7.44 -11.73 8.73
CA ASP A 534 8.34 -11.62 9.87
C ASP A 534 7.81 -12.37 11.08
N THR A 535 6.51 -12.32 11.36
CA THR A 535 5.93 -13.08 12.49
C THR A 535 6.22 -14.58 12.40
N PRO A 536 5.88 -15.29 11.31
CA PRO A 536 6.19 -16.72 11.19
C PRO A 536 7.71 -16.99 11.15
N LEU A 537 8.50 -16.10 10.53
CA LEU A 537 9.95 -16.24 10.49
C LEU A 537 10.57 -16.14 11.89
N GLN A 538 10.30 -15.06 12.61
CA GLN A 538 10.85 -14.80 13.94
C GLN A 538 10.50 -15.94 14.90
N ARG A 539 9.24 -16.40 14.91
CA ARG A 539 8.79 -17.52 15.75
C ARG A 539 9.49 -18.83 15.44
N ALA A 540 9.78 -19.12 14.17
CA ALA A 540 10.56 -20.30 13.81
C ALA A 540 12.03 -20.15 14.18
N LEU A 541 12.61 -18.95 14.05
CA LEU A 541 13.99 -18.69 14.43
C LEU A 541 14.19 -18.73 15.97
N GLU A 542 13.19 -18.30 16.75
CA GLU A 542 13.18 -18.40 18.21
C GLU A 542 13.22 -19.84 18.71
N ALA A 543 12.65 -20.78 17.96
CA ALA A 543 12.71 -22.20 18.30
C ALA A 543 14.12 -22.78 18.21
N ARG A 544 15.06 -22.10 17.53
CA ARG A 544 16.48 -22.47 17.39
C ARG A 544 16.71 -23.93 16.97
N SER A 545 15.83 -24.45 16.10
CA SER A 545 15.89 -25.83 15.65
C SER A 545 16.48 -25.95 14.26
N ALA A 546 17.59 -26.68 14.13
CA ALA A 546 18.23 -26.99 12.85
C ALA A 546 17.35 -27.87 11.92
N GLU A 547 16.29 -28.46 12.46
CA GLU A 547 15.33 -29.27 11.70
C GLU A 547 14.26 -28.40 11.00
N LEU A 548 14.13 -27.13 11.39
CA LEU A 548 13.16 -26.19 10.80
C LEU A 548 13.73 -25.35 9.64
N VAL A 549 15.03 -25.44 9.38
CA VAL A 549 15.75 -24.61 8.40
C VAL A 549 16.44 -25.46 7.31
N PRO A 550 16.73 -24.89 6.12
CA PRO A 550 17.66 -25.53 5.18
C PRO A 550 19.00 -25.78 5.87
N ALA A 551 19.53 -26.99 5.72
CA ALA A 551 20.81 -27.51 6.21
C ALA A 551 21.68 -26.61 7.11
N PRO A 552 22.09 -27.19 8.25
CA PRO A 552 23.51 -27.07 8.55
C PRO A 552 24.12 -28.43 8.90
N GLU A 553 25.11 -28.85 8.11
CA GLU A 553 26.26 -29.51 8.71
C GLU A 553 26.81 -28.54 9.78
N GLY A 554 26.81 -28.95 11.06
CA GLY A 554 27.25 -28.10 12.16
C GLY A 554 26.17 -27.37 12.97
N GLY A 555 24.88 -27.64 12.74
CA GLY A 555 23.79 -27.22 13.65
C GLY A 555 23.33 -25.75 13.52
N TRP A 556 22.41 -25.35 14.40
CA TRP A 556 21.68 -24.07 14.33
C TRP A 556 22.58 -22.83 14.16
N ASP A 557 23.64 -22.71 14.97
CA ASP A 557 24.51 -21.55 14.91
C ASP A 557 25.27 -21.47 13.57
N ALA A 558 25.59 -22.62 12.96
CA ALA A 558 26.22 -22.65 11.64
C ALA A 558 25.30 -22.13 10.53
N PHE A 559 23.98 -22.35 10.64
CA PHE A 559 22.99 -21.78 9.73
C PHE A 559 22.95 -20.24 9.84
N VAL A 560 22.87 -19.71 11.06
CA VAL A 560 22.85 -18.25 11.27
C VAL A 560 24.15 -17.60 10.80
N LEU A 561 25.31 -18.22 11.06
CA LEU A 561 26.61 -17.75 10.58
C LEU A 561 26.69 -17.78 9.03
N ALA A 562 26.14 -18.80 8.38
CA ALA A 562 26.09 -18.86 6.92
C ALA A 562 25.19 -17.78 6.32
N ALA A 563 24.03 -17.51 6.93
CA ALA A 563 23.15 -16.41 6.53
C ALA A 563 23.84 -15.05 6.68
N LEU A 564 24.56 -14.84 7.79
CA LEU A 564 25.38 -13.65 8.02
C LEU A 564 26.48 -13.49 6.96
N GLU A 565 27.21 -14.57 6.62
CA GLU A 565 28.21 -14.51 5.55
C GLU A 565 27.60 -14.15 4.20
N LYS A 566 26.43 -14.71 3.87
CA LYS A 566 25.71 -14.40 2.63
C LYS A 566 25.27 -12.95 2.60
N ALA A 567 24.73 -12.44 3.70
CA ALA A 567 24.33 -11.03 3.83
C ALA A 567 25.53 -10.07 3.73
N THR A 568 26.62 -10.37 4.45
CA THR A 568 27.87 -9.59 4.39
C THR A 568 28.42 -9.53 2.97
N LYS A 569 28.54 -10.69 2.29
CA LYS A 569 29.03 -10.75 0.91
C LYS A 569 28.15 -9.99 -0.06
N ALA A 570 26.83 -10.07 0.07
CA ALA A 570 25.90 -9.35 -0.79
C ALA A 570 26.09 -7.83 -0.67
N ILE A 571 26.10 -7.31 0.56
CA ILE A 571 26.34 -5.88 0.82
C ILE A 571 27.72 -5.44 0.32
N GLN A 572 28.77 -6.24 0.54
CA GLN A 572 30.09 -5.93 -0.01
C GLN A 572 30.09 -5.86 -1.53
N GLN A 573 29.44 -6.81 -2.21
CA GLN A 573 29.36 -6.83 -3.67
C GLN A 573 28.63 -5.60 -4.22
N GLU A 574 27.51 -5.23 -3.60
CA GLU A 574 26.70 -4.06 -3.98
C GLU A 574 27.45 -2.73 -3.76
N HIS A 575 28.40 -2.70 -2.83
CA HIS A 575 29.15 -1.49 -2.46
C HIS A 575 30.66 -1.58 -2.75
N GLY A 576 31.05 -2.28 -3.82
CA GLY A 576 32.41 -2.24 -4.36
C GLY A 576 33.48 -2.84 -3.44
N GLY A 577 33.11 -3.84 -2.64
CA GLY A 577 33.99 -4.56 -1.71
C GLY A 577 34.28 -3.82 -0.40
N ARG A 578 33.60 -2.70 -0.12
CA ARG A 578 33.78 -1.94 1.13
C ARG A 578 33.40 -2.79 2.36
N PRO A 579 34.15 -2.71 3.48
CA PRO A 579 33.79 -3.39 4.71
C PRO A 579 32.39 -3.02 5.21
N VAL A 580 31.62 -4.00 5.68
CA VAL A 580 30.22 -3.77 6.08
C VAL A 580 30.06 -2.86 7.30
N ASP A 581 31.08 -2.78 8.16
CA ASP A 581 31.15 -1.85 9.28
C ASP A 581 31.51 -0.41 8.88
N GLN A 582 31.71 -0.16 7.59
CA GLN A 582 31.95 1.17 7.00
C GLN A 582 30.85 1.59 6.03
N ILE A 583 29.77 0.82 5.93
CA ILE A 583 28.62 1.11 5.10
C ILE A 583 27.51 1.61 6.03
N ALA A 584 27.18 2.89 5.91
CA ALA A 584 26.07 3.51 6.63
C ALA A 584 24.76 3.34 5.85
N TRP A 585 23.65 3.45 6.55
CA TRP A 585 22.31 3.25 6.00
C TRP A 585 21.99 4.14 4.80
N GLY A 586 22.47 5.38 4.75
CA GLY A 586 22.26 6.29 3.61
C GLY A 586 22.97 5.87 2.32
N ALA A 587 23.86 4.87 2.35
CA ALA A 587 24.38 4.24 1.14
C ALA A 587 23.39 3.22 0.53
N VAL A 588 22.46 2.72 1.35
CA VAL A 588 21.43 1.72 0.98
C VAL A 588 20.07 2.40 0.80
N SER A 589 19.59 3.10 1.83
CA SER A 589 18.33 3.85 1.80
C SER A 589 18.51 5.17 1.07
N ARG A 590 18.16 5.13 -0.20
CA ARG A 590 18.17 6.26 -1.12
C ARG A 590 16.81 6.34 -1.80
N VAL A 591 16.33 7.54 -2.02
CA VAL A 591 15.01 7.74 -2.62
C VAL A 591 15.16 8.06 -4.10
N GLN A 592 14.56 7.23 -4.94
CA GLN A 592 14.51 7.39 -6.39
C GLN A 592 13.15 7.93 -6.79
N ILE A 593 13.10 9.23 -7.11
CA ILE A 593 11.90 9.88 -7.63
C ILE A 593 12.14 10.17 -9.11
N ALA A 594 11.64 9.24 -9.94
CA ALA A 594 11.88 9.25 -11.37
C ALA A 594 10.73 9.89 -12.14
N HIS A 595 11.06 10.53 -13.25
CA HIS A 595 10.08 10.97 -14.24
C HIS A 595 9.78 9.81 -15.20
N PRO A 596 8.51 9.54 -15.59
CA PRO A 596 8.19 8.43 -16.51
C PRO A 596 8.93 8.47 -17.85
N LEU A 597 9.30 9.67 -18.32
CA LEU A 597 10.08 9.88 -19.55
C LEU A 597 11.60 9.91 -19.34
N ALA A 598 12.11 9.64 -18.15
CA ALA A 598 13.55 9.58 -17.85
C ALA A 598 14.21 8.28 -18.34
N VAL A 599 13.97 7.92 -19.60
CA VAL A 599 14.37 6.62 -20.18
C VAL A 599 15.84 6.59 -20.64
N THR A 600 16.54 7.72 -20.62
CA THR A 600 17.99 7.81 -20.89
C THR A 600 18.71 8.52 -19.75
N PRO A 601 20.03 8.31 -19.57
CA PRO A 601 20.80 9.01 -18.53
C PRO A 601 20.72 10.54 -18.61
N GLU A 602 20.69 11.11 -19.81
CA GLU A 602 20.59 12.57 -20.02
C GLU A 602 19.22 13.12 -19.61
N LEU A 603 18.15 12.38 -19.90
CA LEU A 603 16.80 12.73 -19.48
C LEU A 603 16.64 12.54 -17.98
N ALA A 604 17.15 11.45 -17.42
CA ALA A 604 17.17 11.20 -15.98
C ALA A 604 17.88 12.32 -15.23
N ALA A 605 19.05 12.77 -15.69
CA ALA A 605 19.78 13.87 -15.06
C ALA A 605 19.00 15.20 -15.05
N ARG A 606 18.06 15.40 -16.00
CA ARG A 606 17.25 16.64 -16.11
C ARG A 606 15.90 16.53 -15.41
N LEU A 607 15.28 15.37 -15.46
CA LEU A 607 13.88 15.18 -15.06
C LEU A 607 13.78 14.58 -13.65
N ASN A 608 14.62 13.62 -13.27
CA ASN A 608 14.53 12.98 -11.96
C ASN A 608 14.91 13.94 -10.84
N MET A 609 14.32 13.76 -9.66
CA MET A 609 14.85 14.42 -8.46
C MET A 609 16.26 13.90 -8.15
N PRO A 610 17.09 14.68 -7.43
CA PRO A 610 18.40 14.22 -7.02
C PRO A 610 18.28 12.91 -6.21
N ASP A 611 19.11 11.95 -6.55
CA ASP A 611 19.27 10.72 -5.76
C ASP A 611 19.97 11.08 -4.44
N GLU A 612 19.22 11.09 -3.34
CA GLU A 612 19.66 11.53 -2.02
C GLU A 612 19.40 10.45 -0.96
N PRO A 613 20.28 10.32 0.05
CA PRO A 613 20.04 9.43 1.17
C PRO A 613 18.81 9.90 1.96
N LEU A 614 17.93 8.96 2.33
CA LEU A 614 16.73 9.25 3.11
C LEU A 614 16.73 8.41 4.39
N PRO A 615 16.55 9.02 5.58
CA PRO A 615 16.39 8.24 6.80
C PRO A 615 14.98 7.65 6.87
N GLY A 616 14.83 6.54 7.59
CA GLY A 616 13.63 5.69 7.56
C GLY A 616 13.93 4.28 7.08
N CYS A 617 12.95 3.39 7.17
CA CYS A 617 13.04 2.00 6.70
C CYS A 617 11.63 1.50 6.28
N ASP A 618 11.55 0.35 5.62
CA ASP A 618 10.29 -0.23 5.11
C ASP A 618 9.24 -0.53 6.21
N VAL A 619 9.70 -0.80 7.44
CA VAL A 619 8.85 -1.05 8.61
C VAL A 619 8.76 0.14 9.58
N CYS A 620 9.57 1.19 9.40
CA CYS A 620 9.68 2.32 10.32
C CYS A 620 8.49 3.29 10.19
N VAL A 621 8.24 4.12 11.22
CA VAL A 621 7.21 5.19 11.15
C VAL A 621 7.51 6.11 9.97
N ARG A 622 8.73 6.64 9.89
CA ARG A 622 9.25 7.26 8.67
C ARG A 622 9.53 6.17 7.65
N LEU A 623 8.51 5.78 6.87
CA LEU A 623 8.66 4.79 5.82
C LEU A 623 9.56 5.33 4.71
N ALA A 624 10.56 4.54 4.34
CA ALA A 624 11.42 4.81 3.20
C ALA A 624 11.88 3.49 2.56
N SER A 625 11.66 3.37 1.25
CA SER A 625 12.13 2.32 0.36
C SER A 625 12.34 2.94 -1.03
N ASP A 626 13.14 2.30 -1.90
CA ASP A 626 13.59 2.76 -3.23
C ASP A 626 12.74 3.88 -3.86
N SER A 627 11.52 3.58 -4.31
CA SER A 627 10.58 4.55 -4.87
C SER A 627 9.35 4.79 -3.98
N LEU A 628 9.27 4.21 -2.78
CA LEU A 628 8.11 4.29 -1.91
C LEU A 628 8.44 5.02 -0.60
N ALA A 629 7.75 6.13 -0.35
CA ALA A 629 7.80 6.85 0.92
C ALA A 629 6.56 7.74 1.06
N ALA A 630 6.54 8.63 2.06
CA ALA A 630 5.48 9.63 2.24
C ALA A 630 5.32 10.52 1.00
N SER A 631 4.26 10.27 0.24
CA SER A 631 3.85 11.05 -0.94
C SER A 631 3.34 12.45 -0.57
N GLU A 632 2.91 12.62 0.67
CA GLU A 632 2.67 13.90 1.34
C GLU A 632 2.84 13.70 2.85
N ARG A 633 3.00 14.78 3.61
CA ARG A 633 2.67 14.77 5.04
C ARG A 633 1.89 16.02 5.41
N LEU A 634 0.74 15.81 6.04
CA LEU A 634 -0.20 16.81 6.52
C LEU A 634 -0.21 16.78 8.05
N VAL A 635 -0.16 17.97 8.67
CA VAL A 635 -0.55 18.17 10.06
C VAL A 635 -1.48 19.37 10.14
N VAL A 636 -2.66 19.24 10.73
CA VAL A 636 -3.63 20.33 10.78
C VAL A 636 -4.57 20.24 11.97
N SER A 637 -5.00 21.40 12.46
CA SER A 637 -6.13 21.55 13.37
C SER A 637 -7.27 22.28 12.64
N PRO A 638 -8.50 21.74 12.64
CA PRO A 638 -9.62 22.38 11.93
C PRO A 638 -9.96 23.74 12.53
N GLY A 639 -10.04 24.77 11.68
CA GLY A 639 -10.28 26.16 12.06
C GLY A 639 -9.02 26.95 12.40
N HIS A 640 -7.87 26.30 12.29
CA HIS A 640 -6.52 26.81 12.56
C HIS A 640 -5.56 26.33 11.46
N GLU A 641 -6.02 26.48 10.22
CA GLU A 641 -5.27 26.04 9.04
C GLU A 641 -3.99 26.83 8.82
N ALA A 642 -3.89 28.04 9.38
CA ALA A 642 -2.71 28.90 9.29
C ALA A 642 -1.48 28.29 9.99
N GLU A 643 -1.68 27.48 11.02
CA GLU A 643 -0.66 26.71 11.72
C GLU A 643 -0.38 25.34 11.08
N GLY A 644 -1.20 24.96 10.08
CA GLY A 644 -1.10 23.69 9.40
C GLY A 644 0.19 23.52 8.59
N ILE A 645 0.64 22.28 8.49
CA ILE A 645 1.85 21.86 7.78
C ILE A 645 1.45 20.96 6.62
N LEU A 646 1.97 21.21 5.43
CA LEU A 646 1.86 20.31 4.28
C LEU A 646 3.13 20.35 3.45
N HIS A 647 3.83 19.22 3.35
CA HIS A 647 4.97 19.06 2.45
C HIS A 647 4.83 17.82 1.56
N MET A 648 5.29 17.94 0.32
CA MET A 648 5.24 16.89 -0.68
C MET A 648 6.63 16.75 -1.34
N PRO A 649 7.06 15.54 -1.76
CA PRO A 649 8.27 15.38 -2.55
C PRO A 649 8.15 16.09 -3.91
N ALA A 650 9.29 16.38 -4.53
CA ALA A 650 9.43 17.15 -5.77
C ALA A 650 8.81 18.56 -5.65
N GLY A 651 7.88 18.89 -6.52
CA GLY A 651 7.10 20.12 -6.50
C GLY A 651 5.74 19.85 -7.12
N GLN A 652 4.90 20.88 -7.17
CA GLN A 652 3.51 20.74 -7.58
C GLN A 652 3.31 20.76 -9.11
N SER A 653 4.34 21.11 -9.88
CA SER A 653 4.29 21.20 -11.34
C SER A 653 4.96 20.01 -12.01
N GLY A 654 4.36 19.51 -13.09
CA GLY A 654 5.00 18.55 -14.00
C GLY A 654 5.96 19.16 -15.01
N ASP A 655 5.85 20.47 -15.29
CA ASP A 655 6.75 21.16 -16.22
C ASP A 655 8.17 21.31 -15.63
N PRO A 656 9.23 20.70 -16.22
CA PRO A 656 10.60 20.80 -15.74
C PRO A 656 11.20 22.22 -15.73
N LEU A 657 10.59 23.16 -16.45
CA LEU A 657 10.99 24.58 -16.47
C LEU A 657 10.26 25.42 -15.42
N SER A 658 9.24 24.87 -14.76
CA SER A 658 8.50 25.57 -13.72
C SER A 658 9.36 25.75 -12.47
N PRO A 659 9.32 26.93 -11.80
CA PRO A 659 9.93 27.09 -10.48
C PRO A 659 9.34 26.12 -9.45
N HIS A 660 8.14 25.58 -9.71
CA HIS A 660 7.43 24.64 -8.84
C HIS A 660 7.65 23.17 -9.22
N TYR A 661 8.68 22.86 -10.00
CA TYR A 661 9.03 21.48 -10.37
C TYR A 661 9.74 20.71 -9.22
N ARG A 662 10.57 21.41 -8.42
CA ARG A 662 11.40 20.81 -7.36
C ARG A 662 11.43 21.59 -6.04
N ASP A 663 10.63 22.65 -5.92
CA ASP A 663 10.74 23.64 -4.84
C ASP A 663 10.42 23.08 -3.44
N GLN A 664 9.69 21.96 -3.35
CA GLN A 664 9.35 21.32 -2.08
C GLN A 664 10.31 20.17 -1.71
N GLN A 665 11.04 19.62 -2.68
CA GLN A 665 11.89 18.43 -2.51
C GLN A 665 12.81 18.54 -1.31
N ARG A 666 13.53 19.66 -1.19
CA ARG A 666 14.51 19.83 -0.10
C ARG A 666 13.84 19.89 1.27
N ALA A 667 12.70 20.58 1.37
CA ALA A 667 11.95 20.63 2.63
C ALA A 667 11.40 19.25 3.01
N TRP A 668 10.97 18.46 2.02
CA TRP A 668 10.50 17.09 2.23
C TRP A 668 11.61 16.14 2.68
N VAL A 669 12.79 16.16 2.03
CA VAL A 669 13.97 15.34 2.41
C VAL A 669 14.42 15.69 3.84
N ASP A 670 14.54 16.99 4.15
CA ASP A 670 14.99 17.47 5.45
C ASP A 670 13.94 17.31 6.56
N GLY A 671 12.68 17.07 6.22
CA GLY A 671 11.57 17.13 7.17
C GLY A 671 11.29 18.55 7.71
N ARG A 672 11.59 19.58 6.91
CA ARG A 672 11.28 20.98 7.27
C ARG A 672 9.81 21.28 6.99
N PRO A 673 9.09 21.94 7.93
CA PRO A 673 7.68 22.26 7.72
C PRO A 673 7.50 23.28 6.60
N LEU A 674 6.47 23.06 5.78
CA LEU A 674 5.93 24.01 4.82
C LEU A 674 4.48 24.33 5.21
N PRO A 675 3.99 25.57 5.04
CA PRO A 675 2.63 25.93 5.45
C PRO A 675 1.59 25.14 4.66
N LEU A 676 0.42 24.85 5.23
CA LEU A 676 -0.74 24.24 4.55
C LEU A 676 -1.48 25.21 3.62
N LEU A 677 -1.69 26.44 4.07
CA LEU A 677 -2.39 27.47 3.29
C LEU A 677 -1.47 28.14 2.28
N ALA A 678 -2.06 28.60 1.19
CA ALA A 678 -1.32 29.35 0.18
C ALA A 678 -0.77 30.66 0.78
N GLY A 679 0.44 31.03 0.34
CA GLY A 679 0.98 32.36 0.63
C GLY A 679 0.35 33.45 -0.24
N PRO A 680 0.91 34.67 -0.25
CA PRO A 680 0.50 35.72 -1.17
C PRO A 680 0.52 35.23 -2.62
N ALA A 681 -0.54 35.55 -3.38
CA ALA A 681 -0.66 35.13 -4.76
C ALA A 681 0.48 35.76 -5.61
N ALA A 682 1.29 34.91 -6.26
CA ALA A 682 2.31 35.35 -7.21
C ALA A 682 1.72 35.66 -8.59
N HIS A 683 0.67 34.93 -8.97
CA HIS A 683 -0.05 35.09 -10.23
C HIS A 683 -1.55 35.00 -9.99
N THR A 684 -2.34 35.66 -10.84
CA THR A 684 -3.80 35.61 -10.77
C THR A 684 -4.36 35.40 -12.17
N LEU A 685 -5.12 34.33 -12.34
CA LEU A 685 -5.88 34.05 -13.56
C LEU A 685 -7.37 34.17 -13.24
N THR A 686 -8.07 35.03 -13.96
CA THR A 686 -9.53 35.15 -13.85
C THR A 686 -10.17 34.41 -15.00
N LEU A 687 -10.90 33.34 -14.70
CA LEU A 687 -11.66 32.56 -15.67
C LEU A 687 -13.12 33.00 -15.64
N VAL A 688 -13.64 33.46 -16.77
CA VAL A 688 -15.05 33.84 -16.92
C VAL A 688 -15.73 32.77 -17.77
N PRO A 689 -16.54 31.88 -17.17
CA PRO A 689 -17.26 30.88 -17.95
C PRO A 689 -18.25 31.57 -18.89
N GLU A 690 -18.41 31.03 -20.10
CA GLU A 690 -19.50 31.45 -20.99
C GLU A 690 -20.83 31.20 -20.30
N ARG A 691 -21.75 32.19 -20.33
CA ARG A 691 -23.07 32.02 -19.71
C ARG A 691 -23.79 30.86 -20.39
N ARG A 692 -24.07 29.81 -19.64
CA ARG A 692 -24.93 28.70 -20.07
C ARG A 692 -26.39 29.09 -20.11
#